data_AF-A0A6I0KKB6-F1
#
_entry.id   AF-A0A6I0KKB6-F1
#
_cell.length_a   1.000
_cell.length_b   1.000
_cell.length_c   1.000
_cell.angle_alpha   90.00
_cell.angle_beta   90.00
_cell.angle_gamma   90.00
#
_symmetry.space_group_name_H-M   'P 1'
#
loop_
_entity.id
_entity.type
_entity.pdbx_description
1 polymer ?
#
loop_
_entity_poly.entity_id
_entity_poly.type
_entity_poly.pdbx_seq_one_letter_code
_entity_poly.pdbx_strand_id
1 'polypeptide(L)'
;IVANCWDMIVEIMVSGWNGGASFMSAFSIQKAIDHFDTEQMKKWCSRLYNKSGIFKYIYPFLNEMPVGADGAKQTYPQIYGLKGSLKAHRNYFIQRRYDLKQVEYGYVSTLGAQFYQSTASLDKAYKLKPMQYRLTIPYRVQLSTSNGVQADSGVVDADVLHSLQLTRAFGENDPLKIIGAAKIKELVWHEDAFAIGFNFGLLTSLVKLDMSVEKASGYRNGSFMASTNGMLLLEEVNMRNNRLARNGDNGNVATLDLSWQGRLKKLDVRGTGLTRVKLATGAPVVQLCLPDTIEELFLEYLTKLSDSGLILEGINNVRGYRYTNCPGIDGFAMLERLHQARLNGSGKLERFVLEIDREDDGTLLKKYYDYGTYTQTGAVDDRHSGLRGKLTLTKYLADEELEKYAARYPELTIKQPPYTMIEFDDSVADDANVSNLDNKTGYKFGNTYKMSGHVNAILSKRHRVLAKVTRMPTSRKVEIAGQQVEVNNPDGEMTYFPLHDESSNFYADAEDMNDCTVAKLDGSEGDWMMYEPFYWSKGINDYLNNKKYACYSSYPEDEMPPIPDATVLTLDAIKEIQGGWLGERKIMSGKPTLMESYTTDKAYSVCKVDVSGYRRVRFPSVPGTGLIGSVFADAEGNILKSIVVPTIGLKFEAGMYLIADVPERATALHFSILNTAEFDCVV
;
A
#
# COMPACT_ATOMS: atom_id res chain seq x y z
N ILE A 1 3.99 11.86 69.70
CA ILE A 1 4.98 12.37 68.71
C ILE A 1 4.39 13.58 67.98
N VAL A 2 3.26 13.45 67.28
CA VAL A 2 2.63 14.57 66.55
C VAL A 2 2.20 15.74 67.46
N ALA A 3 1.83 15.47 68.72
CA ALA A 3 1.42 16.51 69.66
C ALA A 3 2.53 17.43 70.18
N ASN A 4 3.82 17.07 70.04
CA ASN A 4 4.93 17.84 70.65
C ASN A 4 5.72 18.70 69.64
N CYS A 5 5.33 18.71 68.36
CA CYS A 5 6.07 19.40 67.29
C CYS A 5 5.17 20.30 66.45
N TRP A 6 4.04 20.75 67.00
CA TRP A 6 3.01 21.48 66.27
C TRP A 6 3.52 22.82 65.73
N ASP A 7 4.26 23.57 66.54
CA ASP A 7 4.80 24.88 66.13
C ASP A 7 5.82 24.75 64.99
N MET A 8 6.64 23.70 65.00
CA MET A 8 7.58 23.38 63.92
C MET A 8 6.86 22.98 62.62
N ILE A 9 5.71 22.30 62.73
CA ILE A 9 4.88 21.94 61.57
C ILE A 9 4.22 23.19 60.97
N VAL A 10 3.76 24.12 61.81
CA VAL A 10 3.16 25.38 61.37
C VAL A 10 4.20 26.28 60.71
N GLU A 11 5.40 26.40 61.29
CA GLU A 11 6.49 27.22 60.72
C GLU A 11 6.91 26.72 59.33
N ILE A 12 7.03 25.39 59.14
CA ILE A 12 7.35 24.76 57.84
C ILE A 12 6.24 24.97 56.80
N MET A 13 4.97 24.89 57.20
CA MET A 13 3.84 25.06 56.27
C MET A 13 3.59 26.52 55.88
N VAL A 14 3.95 27.49 56.71
CA VAL A 14 3.64 28.91 56.50
C VAL A 14 4.81 29.71 55.91
N SER A 15 6.07 29.39 56.26
CA SER A 15 7.21 30.25 55.92
C SER A 15 8.20 29.69 54.89
N GLY A 16 7.96 28.48 54.35
CA GLY A 16 8.68 27.92 53.20
C GLY A 16 10.18 28.26 53.15
N TRP A 17 11.00 27.59 53.96
CA TRP A 17 12.44 27.92 54.01
C TRP A 17 13.13 27.53 52.69
N ASN A 18 13.37 28.55 51.86
CA ASN A 18 14.27 28.66 50.71
C ASN A 18 14.31 27.47 49.72
N GLY A 19 13.52 27.59 48.65
CA GLY A 19 13.93 27.17 47.31
C GLY A 19 13.96 25.67 47.00
N GLY A 20 12.89 25.18 46.38
CA GLY A 20 12.97 24.08 45.40
C GLY A 20 13.06 22.63 45.91
N ALA A 21 13.01 22.39 47.22
CA ALA A 21 13.10 21.03 47.74
C ALA A 21 11.70 20.50 48.14
N SER A 22 11.27 19.36 47.59
CA SER A 22 9.95 18.78 47.90
C SER A 22 9.81 18.53 49.41
N PHE A 23 8.59 18.51 49.95
CA PHE A 23 8.28 18.17 51.35
C PHE A 23 9.04 16.93 51.88
N MET A 24 9.42 16.00 51.00
CA MET A 24 10.19 14.78 51.29
C MET A 24 11.69 15.00 51.52
N SER A 25 12.26 16.12 51.07
CA SER A 25 13.65 16.52 51.36
C SER A 25 13.80 17.10 52.78
N ALA A 26 12.77 17.79 53.27
CA ALA A 26 12.67 18.26 54.64
C ALA A 26 12.52 17.07 55.61
N PHE A 27 11.74 16.06 55.23
CA PHE A 27 11.50 14.81 55.97
C PHE A 27 11.98 13.57 55.20
N SER A 28 13.30 13.40 55.05
CA SER A 28 13.86 12.21 54.41
C SER A 28 13.76 10.97 55.31
N ILE A 29 13.72 9.78 54.69
CA ILE A 29 13.76 8.49 55.42
C ILE A 29 14.98 8.45 56.35
N GLN A 30 16.12 8.98 55.89
CA GLN A 30 17.35 9.02 56.70
C GLN A 30 17.20 9.93 57.92
N LYS A 31 16.64 11.13 57.77
CA LYS A 31 16.36 12.03 58.91
C LYS A 31 15.40 11.39 59.92
N ALA A 32 14.38 10.68 59.44
CA ALA A 32 13.45 9.96 60.32
C ALA A 32 14.16 8.81 61.07
N ILE A 33 14.99 8.02 60.37
CA ILE A 33 15.80 6.97 60.99
C ILE A 33 16.75 7.57 62.03
N ASP A 34 17.47 8.65 61.71
CA ASP A 34 18.42 9.29 62.62
C ASP A 34 17.74 9.86 63.86
N HIS A 35 16.57 10.48 63.70
CA HIS A 35 15.76 10.95 64.83
C HIS A 35 15.39 9.80 65.77
N PHE A 36 14.93 8.66 65.24
CA PHE A 36 14.53 7.54 66.09
C PHE A 36 15.71 6.72 66.64
N ASP A 37 16.74 6.49 65.84
CA ASP A 37 17.90 5.66 66.18
C ASP A 37 18.94 6.42 67.01
N THR A 38 19.04 7.74 66.86
CA THR A 38 20.09 8.54 67.52
C THR A 38 19.54 9.50 68.55
N GLU A 39 18.43 10.19 68.27
CA GLU A 39 17.89 11.21 69.19
C GLU A 39 16.93 10.61 70.22
N GLN A 40 16.00 9.74 69.80
CA GLN A 40 14.98 9.15 70.69
C GLN A 40 15.49 7.93 71.45
N MET A 41 16.26 7.05 70.80
CA MET A 41 16.78 5.84 71.44
C MET A 41 17.75 6.13 72.60
N LYS A 42 18.43 7.29 72.59
CA LYS A 42 19.24 7.75 73.74
C LYS A 42 18.39 8.20 74.94
N LYS A 43 17.12 8.53 74.72
CA LYS A 43 16.23 9.10 75.75
C LYS A 43 15.28 8.08 76.39
N TRP A 44 15.15 6.87 75.84
CA TRP A 44 14.18 5.87 76.32
C TRP A 44 14.78 4.45 76.34
N CYS A 45 14.66 3.76 77.49
CA CYS A 45 15.12 2.38 77.65
C CYS A 45 14.20 1.39 76.91
N SER A 46 14.78 0.50 76.11
CA SER A 46 14.14 -0.41 75.14
C SER A 46 13.17 -1.47 75.69
N ARG A 47 12.68 -1.35 76.93
CA ARG A 47 12.03 -2.44 77.68
C ARG A 47 10.50 -2.51 77.54
N LEU A 48 9.85 -1.61 76.79
CA LEU A 48 8.39 -1.41 76.87
C LEU A 48 7.55 -1.96 75.69
N TYR A 49 8.09 -2.81 74.81
CA TYR A 49 7.36 -3.26 73.61
C TYR A 49 7.25 -4.78 73.40
N ASN A 50 7.16 -5.60 74.47
CA ASN A 50 7.00 -7.05 74.35
C ASN A 50 5.54 -7.57 74.39
N LYS A 51 4.52 -6.72 74.57
CA LYS A 51 3.11 -7.16 74.52
C LYS A 51 2.65 -7.57 73.12
N SER A 52 3.15 -6.91 72.07
CA SER A 52 2.77 -7.23 70.68
C SER A 52 3.25 -8.62 70.25
N GLY A 53 4.41 -9.08 70.75
CA GLY A 53 4.92 -10.42 70.44
C GLY A 53 4.05 -11.52 71.06
N ILE A 54 3.57 -11.30 72.29
CA ILE A 54 2.64 -12.22 72.97
C ILE A 54 1.33 -12.35 72.18
N PHE A 55 0.70 -11.23 71.80
CA PHE A 55 -0.57 -11.26 71.08
C PHE A 55 -0.47 -11.79 69.65
N LYS A 56 0.69 -11.63 68.99
CA LYS A 56 0.85 -12.00 67.59
C LYS A 56 1.38 -13.42 67.40
N TYR A 57 2.20 -13.93 68.32
CA TYR A 57 2.91 -15.21 68.14
C TYR A 57 2.57 -16.26 69.19
N ILE A 58 2.18 -15.87 70.41
CA ILE A 58 1.88 -16.81 71.51
C ILE A 58 0.37 -17.05 71.64
N TYR A 59 -0.42 -15.97 71.60
CA TYR A 59 -1.86 -16.04 71.78
C TYR A 59 -2.61 -16.82 70.68
N PRO A 60 -2.29 -16.67 69.37
CA PRO A 60 -2.95 -17.42 68.29
C PRO A 60 -2.47 -18.87 68.16
N PHE A 61 -1.36 -19.22 68.83
CA PHE A 61 -0.87 -20.59 68.93
C PHE A 61 -1.59 -21.35 70.06
N LEU A 62 -1.89 -20.67 71.17
CA LEU A 62 -2.55 -21.26 72.34
C LEU A 62 -4.08 -21.19 72.29
N ASN A 63 -4.67 -20.31 71.48
CA ASN A 63 -6.12 -20.09 71.42
C ASN A 63 -6.61 -20.06 69.97
N GLU A 64 -7.69 -20.77 69.68
CA GLU A 64 -8.33 -20.77 68.35
C GLU A 64 -8.90 -19.38 68.01
N MET A 65 -8.63 -18.91 66.80
CA MET A 65 -9.11 -17.61 66.32
C MET A 65 -9.92 -17.77 65.02
N PRO A 66 -11.00 -17.00 64.83
CA PRO A 66 -11.75 -16.98 63.58
C PRO A 66 -10.92 -16.37 62.45
N VAL A 67 -10.85 -17.06 61.31
CA VAL A 67 -10.11 -16.66 60.09
C VAL A 67 -10.96 -16.84 58.84
N GLY A 68 -10.70 -16.03 57.81
CA GLY A 68 -11.49 -16.01 56.58
C GLY A 68 -12.80 -15.23 56.71
N ALA A 69 -13.47 -14.97 55.59
CA ALA A 69 -14.76 -14.27 55.56
C ALA A 69 -15.91 -15.15 56.12
N ASP A 70 -15.67 -16.45 56.26
CA ASP A 70 -16.56 -17.47 56.80
C ASP A 70 -16.37 -17.71 58.31
N GLY A 71 -15.34 -17.12 58.93
CA GLY A 71 -15.16 -17.09 60.39
C GLY A 71 -14.74 -18.42 61.02
N ALA A 72 -14.14 -19.33 60.24
CA ALA A 72 -13.68 -20.63 60.73
C ALA A 72 -12.60 -20.48 61.80
N LYS A 73 -12.73 -21.18 62.94
CA LYS A 73 -11.79 -21.08 64.07
C LYS A 73 -10.62 -22.05 63.92
N GLN A 74 -9.39 -21.55 63.94
CA GLN A 74 -8.17 -22.36 63.86
C GLN A 74 -7.05 -21.80 64.76
N THR A 75 -6.15 -22.65 65.24
CA THR A 75 -4.86 -22.25 65.84
C THR A 75 -3.76 -22.20 64.78
N TYR A 76 -2.85 -21.23 64.85
CA TYR A 76 -1.77 -21.05 63.87
C TYR A 76 -0.40 -21.35 64.48
N PRO A 77 0.35 -22.35 63.95
CA PRO A 77 1.76 -22.52 64.26
C PRO A 77 2.61 -21.50 63.46
N GLN A 78 2.77 -20.29 63.98
CA GLN A 78 3.74 -19.34 63.44
C GLN A 78 5.13 -19.65 64.00
N ILE A 79 5.88 -20.57 63.37
CA ILE A 79 7.32 -20.73 63.61
C ILE A 79 8.07 -19.75 62.71
N TYR A 80 8.44 -18.58 63.23
CA TYR A 80 9.67 -17.88 62.85
C TYR A 80 10.17 -17.07 64.04
N GLY A 81 11.26 -17.54 64.65
CA GLY A 81 11.92 -16.85 65.74
C GLY A 81 12.37 -15.44 65.33
N LEU A 82 12.31 -14.52 66.30
CA LEU A 82 12.89 -13.19 66.24
C LEU A 82 14.36 -13.24 65.77
N LYS A 83 14.60 -13.16 64.46
CA LYS A 83 15.90 -12.81 63.89
C LYS A 83 15.81 -11.40 63.32
N GLY A 84 16.41 -10.46 64.05
CA GLY A 84 16.52 -9.05 63.68
C GLY A 84 16.65 -8.16 64.92
N SER A 85 17.50 -7.14 64.85
CA SER A 85 17.59 -6.16 65.94
C SER A 85 16.34 -5.27 65.94
N LEU A 86 15.97 -4.72 67.10
CA LEU A 86 14.88 -3.72 67.22
C LEU A 86 15.12 -2.52 66.29
N LYS A 87 16.38 -2.16 66.08
CA LYS A 87 16.82 -1.15 65.11
C LYS A 87 16.43 -1.56 63.68
N ALA A 88 16.70 -2.80 63.28
CA ALA A 88 16.32 -3.31 61.96
C ALA A 88 14.79 -3.32 61.76
N HIS A 89 14.02 -3.75 62.77
CA HIS A 89 12.56 -3.75 62.70
C HIS A 89 11.98 -2.33 62.61
N ARG A 90 12.53 -1.38 63.37
CA ARG A 90 12.13 0.03 63.33
C ARG A 90 12.46 0.68 62.00
N ASN A 91 13.67 0.46 61.48
CA ASN A 91 14.07 1.02 60.19
C ASN A 91 13.22 0.44 59.06
N TYR A 92 12.91 -0.85 59.12
CA TYR A 92 11.92 -1.48 58.24
C TYR A 92 10.55 -0.80 58.35
N PHE A 93 10.03 -0.61 59.56
CA PHE A 93 8.70 -0.01 59.76
C PHE A 93 8.63 1.46 59.30
N ILE A 94 9.67 2.25 59.58
CA ILE A 94 9.77 3.65 59.12
C ILE A 94 9.80 3.69 57.59
N GLN A 95 10.66 2.89 56.96
CA GLN A 95 10.72 2.79 55.49
C GLN A 95 9.36 2.42 54.90
N ARG A 96 8.68 1.39 55.44
CA ARG A 96 7.36 0.97 54.97
C ARG A 96 6.25 2.00 55.19
N ARG A 97 6.33 2.80 56.27
CA ARG A 97 5.37 3.89 56.51
C ARG A 97 5.59 5.06 55.54
N TYR A 98 6.83 5.34 55.17
CA TYR A 98 7.12 6.29 54.10
C TYR A 98 6.70 5.76 52.74
N ASP A 99 6.85 4.46 52.47
CA ASP A 99 6.30 3.82 51.26
C ASP A 99 4.76 3.99 51.22
N LEU A 100 4.05 3.77 52.34
CA LEU A 100 2.59 3.97 52.43
C LEU A 100 2.16 5.43 52.23
N LYS A 101 2.91 6.40 52.78
CA LYS A 101 2.68 7.83 52.49
C LYS A 101 2.87 8.12 51.01
N GLN A 102 3.87 7.52 50.39
CA GLN A 102 4.06 7.66 48.94
C GLN A 102 2.88 7.05 48.17
N VAL A 103 2.30 5.92 48.59
CA VAL A 103 1.05 5.37 47.99
C VAL A 103 -0.12 6.37 48.09
N GLU A 104 -0.31 7.01 49.25
CA GLU A 104 -1.41 7.98 49.50
C GLU A 104 -1.35 9.23 48.61
N TYR A 105 -0.14 9.66 48.21
CA TYR A 105 0.08 10.76 47.26
C TYR A 105 0.32 10.28 45.81
N GLY A 106 0.06 9.00 45.49
CA GLY A 106 0.20 8.45 44.13
C GLY A 106 1.63 8.14 43.67
N TYR A 107 2.59 8.11 44.59
CA TYR A 107 4.03 7.93 44.37
C TYR A 107 4.55 6.49 44.48
N VAL A 108 3.75 5.50 44.91
CA VAL A 108 4.11 4.07 44.84
C VAL A 108 2.89 3.25 44.44
N SER A 109 2.96 2.55 43.31
CA SER A 109 1.99 1.53 42.91
C SER A 109 2.51 0.17 43.39
N THR A 110 1.68 -0.64 44.06
CA THR A 110 2.00 -2.05 44.35
C THR A 110 1.83 -2.96 43.13
N LEU A 111 1.17 -2.48 42.08
CA LEU A 111 1.11 -3.11 40.76
C LEU A 111 2.44 -2.82 40.05
N GLY A 112 3.19 -3.89 39.77
CA GLY A 112 4.45 -3.83 39.03
C GLY A 112 4.44 -4.79 37.84
N ALA A 113 5.15 -4.42 36.78
CA ALA A 113 5.32 -5.28 35.61
C ALA A 113 6.04 -6.56 36.06
N GLN A 114 5.32 -7.67 36.04
CA GLN A 114 5.82 -8.96 36.51
C GLN A 114 6.58 -9.66 35.39
N PHE A 115 7.67 -10.34 35.73
CA PHE A 115 8.48 -11.17 34.84
C PHE A 115 9.15 -12.29 35.66
N TYR A 116 9.76 -13.24 34.96
CA TYR A 116 10.43 -14.39 35.55
C TYR A 116 11.82 -14.58 34.94
N GLN A 117 12.76 -15.08 35.72
CA GLN A 117 14.09 -15.47 35.23
C GLN A 117 14.06 -16.91 34.68
N SER A 118 14.87 -17.21 33.67
CA SER A 118 14.97 -18.53 33.06
C SER A 118 15.58 -19.64 33.95
N THR A 119 15.10 -20.89 33.91
CA THR A 119 15.72 -22.06 34.59
C THR A 119 17.10 -22.39 34.05
N ALA A 120 17.33 -22.30 32.73
CA ALA A 120 18.67 -22.57 32.20
C ALA A 120 19.70 -21.52 32.64
N SER A 121 19.23 -20.32 33.02
CA SER A 121 20.08 -19.30 33.63
C SER A 121 20.37 -19.62 35.11
N LEU A 122 19.45 -20.29 35.81
CA LEU A 122 19.64 -20.73 37.19
C LEU A 122 20.70 -21.79 37.36
N ASP A 123 20.76 -22.76 36.44
CA ASP A 123 21.76 -23.83 36.45
C ASP A 123 23.19 -23.26 36.38
N LYS A 124 23.35 -21.99 35.96
CA LYS A 124 24.63 -21.29 35.85
C LYS A 124 24.83 -20.20 36.93
N ALA A 125 23.93 -20.10 37.91
CA ALA A 125 23.87 -18.99 38.86
C ALA A 125 23.90 -17.60 38.17
N TYR A 126 23.24 -17.50 37.01
CA TYR A 126 23.29 -16.33 36.16
C TYR A 126 22.60 -15.14 36.83
N LYS A 127 23.26 -13.97 36.78
CA LYS A 127 22.69 -12.71 37.24
C LYS A 127 22.23 -11.93 36.02
N LEU A 128 20.97 -11.51 36.01
CA LEU A 128 20.43 -10.66 34.95
C LEU A 128 21.29 -9.40 34.82
N LYS A 129 21.55 -8.97 33.58
CA LYS A 129 22.27 -7.73 33.29
C LYS A 129 21.54 -6.49 33.88
N PRO A 130 22.24 -5.35 34.02
CA PRO A 130 21.62 -4.15 34.56
C PRO A 130 20.44 -3.69 33.71
N MET A 131 19.31 -3.43 34.37
CA MET A 131 18.17 -2.76 33.76
C MET A 131 18.46 -1.26 33.75
N GLN A 132 18.35 -0.62 32.60
CA GLN A 132 18.45 0.83 32.47
C GLN A 132 17.10 1.43 32.11
N TYR A 133 16.78 2.60 32.66
CA TYR A 133 15.49 3.23 32.44
C TYR A 133 15.51 4.75 32.57
N ARG A 134 14.59 5.42 31.89
CA ARG A 134 14.23 6.83 32.14
C ARG A 134 12.79 6.94 32.58
N LEU A 135 12.49 7.97 33.36
CA LEU A 135 11.16 8.20 33.92
C LEU A 135 10.47 9.41 33.29
N THR A 136 9.14 9.41 33.30
CA THR A 136 8.30 10.56 32.93
C THR A 136 8.26 11.65 33.99
N ILE A 137 8.43 11.28 35.26
CA ILE A 137 8.43 12.16 36.43
C ILE A 137 9.47 11.64 37.44
N PRO A 138 9.98 12.49 38.35
CA PRO A 138 10.82 12.01 39.43
C PRO A 138 10.07 10.95 40.25
N TYR A 139 10.62 9.73 40.32
CA TYR A 139 9.91 8.58 40.89
C TYR A 139 10.90 7.50 41.36
N ARG A 140 10.39 6.53 42.13
CA ARG A 140 11.16 5.37 42.60
C ARG A 140 10.86 4.12 41.79
N VAL A 141 11.90 3.44 41.30
CA VAL A 141 11.78 2.13 40.65
C VAL A 141 12.43 1.06 41.52
N GLN A 142 11.69 -0.03 41.75
CA GLN A 142 12.21 -1.16 42.51
C GLN A 142 12.05 -2.46 41.72
N LEU A 143 13.03 -3.35 41.86
CA LEU A 143 12.88 -4.74 41.50
C LEU A 143 12.58 -5.51 42.79
N SER A 144 11.39 -6.10 42.87
CA SER A 144 10.90 -6.78 44.06
C SER A 144 10.47 -8.21 43.74
N THR A 145 10.62 -9.10 44.71
CA THR A 145 9.91 -10.38 44.74
C THR A 145 8.78 -10.31 45.77
N SER A 146 7.98 -11.38 45.88
CA SER A 146 7.02 -11.55 47.00
C SER A 146 7.69 -11.48 48.37
N ASN A 147 8.99 -11.77 48.45
CA ASN A 147 9.78 -11.78 49.69
C ASN A 147 10.47 -10.43 50.00
N GLY A 148 10.21 -9.39 49.20
CA GLY A 148 10.70 -8.03 49.43
C GLY A 148 11.52 -7.45 48.28
N VAL A 149 11.97 -6.21 48.50
CA VAL A 149 12.73 -5.42 47.53
C VAL A 149 14.15 -6.00 47.39
N GLN A 150 14.57 -6.21 46.15
CA GLN A 150 15.85 -6.83 45.78
C GLN A 150 16.85 -5.80 45.25
N ALA A 151 16.33 -4.78 44.57
CA ALA A 151 17.08 -3.59 44.17
C ALA A 151 16.14 -2.39 44.24
N ASP A 152 16.66 -1.26 44.73
CA ASP A 152 15.91 0.00 44.86
C ASP A 152 16.76 1.14 44.30
N SER A 153 16.17 1.93 43.40
CA SER A 153 16.84 3.12 42.85
C SER A 153 16.86 4.30 43.82
N GLY A 154 16.02 4.31 44.85
CA GLY A 154 15.60 5.55 45.50
C GLY A 154 14.74 6.40 44.56
N VAL A 155 14.42 7.63 44.97
CA VAL A 155 13.76 8.58 44.07
C VAL A 155 14.82 9.15 43.13
N VAL A 156 14.61 8.98 41.83
CA VAL A 156 15.54 9.43 40.80
C VAL A 156 14.83 10.41 39.85
N ASP A 157 15.60 11.28 39.20
CA ASP A 157 15.07 12.35 38.35
C ASP A 157 14.41 11.83 37.08
N ALA A 158 13.45 12.60 36.55
CA ALA A 158 12.87 12.38 35.23
C ALA A 158 13.92 12.59 34.12
N ASP A 159 13.68 11.98 32.95
CA ASP A 159 14.44 12.20 31.71
C ASP A 159 15.95 11.85 31.71
N VAL A 160 16.50 11.44 32.85
CA VAL A 160 17.86 10.93 33.03
C VAL A 160 17.86 9.40 32.95
N LEU A 161 18.90 8.82 32.34
CA LEU A 161 19.09 7.38 32.26
C LEU A 161 19.69 6.85 33.57
N HIS A 162 18.92 6.03 34.27
CA HIS A 162 19.30 5.39 35.53
C HIS A 162 19.56 3.91 35.29
N SER A 163 20.32 3.27 36.19
CA SER A 163 20.60 1.84 36.13
C SER A 163 20.23 1.16 37.46
N LEU A 164 19.67 -0.03 37.37
CA LEU A 164 19.28 -0.85 38.51
C LEU A 164 19.69 -2.31 38.26
N GLN A 165 20.46 -2.86 39.20
CA GLN A 165 21.05 -4.19 39.09
C GLN A 165 20.50 -5.13 40.16
N LEU A 166 20.10 -6.33 39.75
CA LEU A 166 19.84 -7.42 40.68
C LEU A 166 21.15 -8.06 41.13
N THR A 167 21.39 -8.11 42.44
CA THR A 167 22.67 -8.55 43.00
C THR A 167 22.81 -10.07 43.11
N ARG A 168 21.70 -10.81 42.97
CA ARG A 168 21.62 -12.28 43.06
C ARG A 168 20.79 -12.89 41.92
N ALA A 169 20.95 -14.20 41.72
CA ALA A 169 20.12 -15.00 40.81
C ALA A 169 18.78 -15.39 41.48
N PHE A 170 17.73 -15.57 40.67
CA PHE A 170 16.37 -15.91 41.14
C PHE A 170 15.77 -17.10 40.40
N GLY A 171 14.95 -17.89 41.11
CA GLY A 171 14.22 -19.06 40.61
C GLY A 171 13.31 -18.76 39.40
N GLU A 172 13.03 -19.74 38.53
CA GLU A 172 12.12 -19.52 37.40
C GLU A 172 10.69 -19.32 37.89
N ASN A 173 10.36 -19.93 39.02
CA ASN A 173 9.08 -19.75 39.70
C ASN A 173 9.09 -18.58 40.70
N ASP A 174 10.20 -17.83 40.83
CA ASP A 174 10.24 -16.65 41.69
C ASP A 174 9.77 -15.42 40.90
N PRO A 175 8.55 -14.91 41.13
CA PRO A 175 8.06 -13.75 40.39
C PRO A 175 8.87 -12.50 40.77
N LEU A 176 9.45 -11.87 39.76
CA LEU A 176 10.08 -10.57 39.85
C LEU A 176 9.10 -9.51 39.36
N LYS A 177 9.09 -8.34 40.00
CA LYS A 177 8.19 -7.22 39.68
C LYS A 177 8.97 -5.93 39.58
N ILE A 178 8.72 -5.18 38.51
CA ILE A 178 9.16 -3.79 38.35
C ILE A 178 8.11 -2.88 38.97
N ILE A 179 8.34 -2.47 40.22
CA ILE A 179 7.54 -1.46 40.88
C ILE A 179 7.89 -0.10 40.26
N GLY A 180 6.87 0.68 39.88
CA GLY A 180 7.05 1.94 39.15
C GLY A 180 7.08 1.80 37.63
N ALA A 181 6.80 0.61 37.08
CA ALA A 181 6.78 0.35 35.63
C ALA A 181 5.96 1.38 34.83
N ALA A 182 4.79 1.79 35.34
CA ALA A 182 3.93 2.77 34.68
C ALA A 182 4.57 4.16 34.48
N LYS A 183 5.69 4.46 35.16
CA LYS A 183 6.43 5.73 35.04
C LYS A 183 7.67 5.62 34.14
N ILE A 184 8.03 4.41 33.73
CA ILE A 184 9.15 4.17 32.82
C ILE A 184 8.74 4.63 31.42
N LYS A 185 9.48 5.60 30.87
CA LYS A 185 9.31 6.08 29.48
C LYS A 185 10.29 5.46 28.50
N GLU A 186 11.45 5.04 28.97
CA GLU A 186 12.49 4.39 28.18
C GLU A 186 13.00 3.22 29.00
N LEU A 187 13.01 2.02 28.43
CA LEU A 187 13.53 0.81 29.04
C LEU A 187 14.61 0.24 28.13
N VAL A 188 15.83 0.10 28.65
CA VAL A 188 16.96 -0.52 27.97
C VAL A 188 17.43 -1.70 28.81
N TRP A 189 17.33 -2.91 28.27
CA TRP A 189 17.70 -4.12 28.98
C TRP A 189 18.20 -5.19 28.01
N HIS A 190 19.51 -5.19 27.75
CA HIS A 190 20.18 -6.08 26.79
C HIS A 190 20.33 -7.52 27.31
N GLU A 191 19.20 -8.11 27.69
CA GLU A 191 19.07 -9.39 28.37
C GLU A 191 18.00 -10.25 27.69
N ASP A 192 18.22 -11.56 27.63
CA ASP A 192 17.28 -12.53 27.07
C ASP A 192 17.13 -13.79 27.95
N ALA A 193 17.70 -13.77 29.17
CA ALA A 193 17.52 -14.82 30.18
C ALA A 193 16.19 -14.72 30.96
N PHE A 194 15.10 -14.40 30.26
CA PHE A 194 13.75 -14.31 30.84
C PHE A 194 12.90 -15.54 30.51
N ALA A 195 12.04 -15.94 31.45
CA ALA A 195 10.98 -16.91 31.19
C ALA A 195 9.70 -16.20 30.69
N ILE A 196 8.64 -16.98 30.45
CA ILE A 196 7.41 -16.51 29.81
C ILE A 196 6.63 -15.49 30.65
N GLY A 197 5.82 -14.66 30.00
CA GLY A 197 4.81 -13.85 30.67
C GLY A 197 5.32 -12.56 31.31
N PHE A 198 6.27 -11.86 30.69
CA PHE A 198 6.56 -10.48 31.08
C PHE A 198 5.34 -9.61 30.76
N ASN A 199 4.73 -9.01 31.78
CA ASN A 199 3.57 -8.13 31.62
C ASN A 199 3.99 -6.71 31.17
N PHE A 200 4.17 -6.55 29.85
CA PHE A 200 4.51 -5.26 29.25
C PHE A 200 3.38 -4.23 29.33
N GLY A 201 2.12 -4.68 29.49
CA GLY A 201 0.95 -3.81 29.57
C GLY A 201 0.96 -2.83 30.75
N LEU A 202 1.76 -3.10 31.78
CA LEU A 202 1.93 -2.20 32.92
C LEU A 202 2.98 -1.09 32.69
N LEU A 203 3.71 -1.12 31.58
CA LEU A 203 4.63 -0.06 31.14
C LEU A 203 3.85 1.01 30.33
N THR A 204 2.82 1.60 30.93
CA THR A 204 1.85 2.47 30.24
C THR A 204 2.43 3.79 29.72
N SER A 205 3.57 4.23 30.25
CA SER A 205 4.28 5.43 29.79
C SER A 205 5.40 5.16 28.78
N LEU A 206 5.61 3.90 28.38
CA LEU A 206 6.76 3.50 27.58
C LEU A 206 6.71 4.07 26.17
N VAL A 207 7.75 4.82 25.81
CA VAL A 207 7.98 5.42 24.49
C VAL A 207 9.07 4.66 23.74
N LYS A 208 10.11 4.21 24.44
CA LYS A 208 11.25 3.50 23.85
C LYS A 208 11.54 2.21 24.59
N LEU A 209 11.71 1.13 23.83
CA LEU A 209 12.08 -0.18 24.34
C LEU A 209 13.27 -0.71 23.55
N ASP A 210 14.40 -0.91 24.23
CA ASP A 210 15.54 -1.62 23.66
C ASP A 210 15.86 -2.85 24.52
N MET A 211 15.57 -4.02 23.99
CA MET A 211 15.99 -5.29 24.57
C MET A 211 16.78 -6.14 23.57
N SER A 212 17.51 -5.46 22.68
CA SER A 212 18.43 -6.13 21.77
C SER A 212 19.56 -6.85 22.51
N VAL A 213 20.09 -7.91 21.92
CA VAL A 213 21.24 -8.64 22.47
C VAL A 213 22.31 -8.81 21.40
N GLU A 214 23.58 -8.87 21.81
CA GLU A 214 24.68 -9.10 20.85
C GLU A 214 24.60 -10.49 20.20
N LYS A 215 24.24 -11.49 21.01
CA LYS A 215 24.09 -12.88 20.58
C LYS A 215 22.88 -13.49 21.28
N ALA A 216 21.99 -14.08 20.50
CA ALA A 216 20.86 -14.83 21.02
C ALA A 216 21.35 -15.96 21.94
N SER A 217 20.77 -16.06 23.14
CA SER A 217 21.01 -17.18 24.03
C SER A 217 20.37 -18.47 23.49
N GLY A 218 20.81 -19.60 24.03
CA GLY A 218 20.23 -20.91 23.74
C GLY A 218 18.89 -21.17 24.43
N TYR A 219 18.43 -20.28 25.31
CA TYR A 219 17.25 -20.52 26.15
C TYR A 219 15.95 -20.10 25.46
N ARG A 220 14.99 -21.02 25.31
CA ARG A 220 13.82 -20.79 24.48
C ARG A 220 12.61 -21.60 24.95
N ASN A 221 11.68 -20.97 25.66
CA ASN A 221 10.29 -21.33 25.42
C ASN A 221 9.31 -20.19 25.73
N GLY A 222 8.26 -20.11 24.90
CA GLY A 222 7.05 -19.29 25.06
C GLY A 222 7.08 -17.79 24.73
N SER A 223 5.96 -17.15 25.02
CA SER A 223 5.62 -15.75 24.73
C SER A 223 6.13 -14.84 25.84
N PHE A 224 7.03 -13.91 25.50
CA PHE A 224 7.67 -13.04 26.48
C PHE A 224 6.98 -11.69 26.57
N MET A 225 6.57 -11.11 25.43
CA MET A 225 5.93 -9.80 25.41
C MET A 225 4.43 -9.88 25.72
N ALA A 226 4.03 -10.47 26.84
CA ALA A 226 2.61 -10.60 27.17
C ALA A 226 1.94 -9.24 27.43
N SER A 227 0.64 -9.14 27.12
CA SER A 227 -0.19 -7.97 27.42
C SER A 227 0.29 -6.64 26.80
N THR A 228 0.81 -6.63 25.57
CA THR A 228 1.34 -5.40 24.92
C THR A 228 0.31 -4.28 24.71
N ASN A 229 -0.99 -4.54 24.84
CA ASN A 229 -2.08 -3.59 24.60
C ASN A 229 -1.96 -2.29 25.42
N GLY A 230 -1.31 -2.34 26.59
CA GLY A 230 -1.12 -1.17 27.47
C GLY A 230 -0.02 -0.20 27.03
N MET A 231 0.88 -0.59 26.10
CA MET A 231 1.99 0.25 25.64
C MET A 231 1.55 1.23 24.52
N LEU A 232 0.56 2.08 24.82
CA LEU A 232 -0.06 2.97 23.82
C LEU A 232 0.84 4.13 23.37
N LEU A 233 1.87 4.46 24.15
CA LEU A 233 2.81 5.55 23.86
C LEU A 233 4.07 5.08 23.12
N LEU A 234 4.18 3.80 22.78
CA LEU A 234 5.39 3.21 22.23
C LEU A 234 5.68 3.73 20.82
N GLU A 235 6.88 4.27 20.64
CA GLU A 235 7.37 4.83 19.38
C GLU A 235 8.57 4.06 18.81
N GLU A 236 9.45 3.52 19.66
CA GLU A 236 10.67 2.83 19.22
C GLU A 236 10.80 1.48 19.91
N VAL A 237 11.00 0.42 19.13
CA VAL A 237 11.24 -0.94 19.62
C VAL A 237 12.47 -1.52 18.93
N ASN A 238 13.47 -1.88 19.71
CA ASN A 238 14.64 -2.62 19.27
C ASN A 238 14.72 -3.94 20.04
N MET A 239 14.60 -5.03 19.30
CA MET A 239 14.60 -6.41 19.77
C MET A 239 15.62 -7.25 18.99
N ARG A 240 16.60 -6.59 18.36
CA ARG A 240 17.58 -7.26 17.51
C ARG A 240 18.25 -8.43 18.22
N ASN A 241 18.30 -9.57 17.53
CA ASN A 241 18.78 -10.88 18.00
C ASN A 241 18.04 -11.48 19.20
N ASN A 242 17.04 -10.80 19.75
CA ASN A 242 16.30 -11.29 20.91
C ASN A 242 15.19 -12.24 20.45
N ARG A 243 15.43 -13.55 20.58
CA ARG A 243 14.48 -14.59 20.14
C ARG A 243 13.20 -14.68 21.00
N LEU A 244 13.11 -13.87 22.05
CA LEU A 244 11.90 -13.71 22.86
C LEU A 244 10.94 -12.64 22.32
N ALA A 245 11.28 -11.90 21.25
CA ALA A 245 10.50 -10.78 20.73
C ALA A 245 9.14 -11.17 20.08
N ARG A 246 8.24 -11.80 20.84
CA ARG A 246 6.97 -12.37 20.39
C ARG A 246 5.93 -12.32 21.52
N ASN A 247 4.67 -12.17 21.15
CA ASN A 247 3.54 -12.03 22.08
C ASN A 247 2.28 -12.83 21.72
N GLY A 248 2.34 -13.73 20.73
CA GLY A 248 1.18 -14.57 20.37
C GLY A 248 0.70 -15.46 21.54
N ASP A 249 -0.62 -15.53 21.72
CA ASP A 249 -1.26 -16.36 22.75
C ASP A 249 -1.19 -17.85 22.39
N ASN A 250 -0.95 -18.70 23.41
CA ASN A 250 -1.18 -20.15 23.42
C ASN A 250 -0.95 -20.92 22.09
N GLY A 251 0.28 -20.91 21.59
CA GLY A 251 0.76 -21.92 20.63
C GLY A 251 1.24 -21.41 19.27
N ASN A 252 1.08 -20.12 18.94
CA ASN A 252 1.69 -19.55 17.72
C ASN A 252 3.01 -18.84 18.06
N VAL A 253 4.12 -19.59 17.97
CA VAL A 253 5.40 -19.32 18.64
C VAL A 253 6.33 -18.35 17.85
N ALA A 254 5.84 -17.69 16.79
CA ALA A 254 6.67 -16.91 15.86
C ALA A 254 6.08 -15.56 15.38
N THR A 255 5.07 -15.01 16.07
CA THR A 255 4.45 -13.72 15.72
C THR A 255 4.71 -12.63 16.76
N LEU A 256 4.95 -11.41 16.28
CA LEU A 256 4.92 -10.18 17.08
C LEU A 256 3.74 -9.30 16.64
N ASP A 257 2.73 -9.17 17.51
CA ASP A 257 1.54 -8.35 17.31
C ASP A 257 1.68 -6.99 18.03
N LEU A 258 1.89 -5.94 17.24
CA LEU A 258 1.92 -4.55 17.66
C LEU A 258 0.74 -3.75 17.08
N SER A 259 -0.40 -4.41 16.83
CA SER A 259 -1.58 -3.78 16.23
C SER A 259 -2.23 -2.70 17.10
N TRP A 260 -1.88 -2.61 18.39
CA TRP A 260 -2.33 -1.55 19.29
C TRP A 260 -1.36 -0.38 19.39
N GLN A 261 -0.16 -0.50 18.82
CA GLN A 261 0.90 0.52 18.88
C GLN A 261 0.76 1.54 17.74
N GLY A 262 -0.32 2.33 17.76
CA GLY A 262 -0.61 3.35 16.74
C GLY A 262 0.42 4.48 16.62
N ARG A 263 1.37 4.60 17.55
CA ARG A 263 2.44 5.63 17.55
C ARG A 263 3.81 5.09 17.12
N LEU A 264 3.91 3.80 16.76
CA LEU A 264 5.18 3.17 16.43
C LEU A 264 5.83 3.87 15.22
N LYS A 265 7.09 4.28 15.39
CA LYS A 265 7.93 4.94 14.38
C LYS A 265 9.07 4.04 13.92
N LYS A 266 9.68 3.27 14.83
CA LYS A 266 10.84 2.42 14.52
C LYS A 266 10.69 1.03 15.13
N LEU A 267 10.94 0.01 14.32
CA LEU A 267 11.00 -1.39 14.76
C LEU A 267 12.25 -2.05 14.18
N ASP A 268 13.08 -2.64 15.06
CA ASP A 268 14.17 -3.53 14.65
C ASP A 268 14.05 -4.88 15.34
N VAL A 269 13.71 -5.90 14.55
CA VAL A 269 13.55 -7.30 14.98
C VAL A 269 14.43 -8.25 14.16
N ARG A 270 15.52 -7.72 13.59
CA ARG A 270 16.51 -8.52 12.86
C ARG A 270 17.18 -9.56 13.74
N GLY A 271 17.60 -10.69 13.17
CA GLY A 271 18.20 -11.81 13.90
C GLY A 271 17.26 -12.52 14.89
N THR A 272 15.98 -12.16 14.92
CA THR A 272 14.94 -12.88 15.67
C THR A 272 14.44 -14.08 14.86
N GLY A 273 13.54 -14.88 15.44
CA GLY A 273 12.91 -16.02 14.75
C GLY A 273 11.46 -15.73 14.33
N LEU A 274 11.11 -14.46 14.13
CA LEU A 274 9.75 -14.06 13.77
C LEU A 274 9.43 -14.44 12.32
N THR A 275 8.27 -15.04 12.11
CA THR A 275 7.73 -15.33 10.78
C THR A 275 6.69 -14.29 10.37
N ARG A 276 6.12 -13.55 11.32
CA ARG A 276 5.11 -12.53 11.10
C ARG A 276 5.25 -11.36 12.08
N VAL A 277 5.08 -10.15 11.57
CA VAL A 277 4.92 -8.92 12.38
C VAL A 277 3.61 -8.27 11.98
N LYS A 278 2.76 -7.95 12.96
CA LYS A 278 1.51 -7.23 12.75
C LYS A 278 1.63 -5.83 13.33
N LEU A 279 1.40 -4.81 12.51
CA LEU A 279 1.51 -3.41 12.89
C LEU A 279 0.13 -2.77 12.97
N ALA A 280 0.02 -1.68 13.72
CA ALA A 280 -1.21 -0.90 13.77
C ALA A 280 -1.44 -0.19 12.42
N THR A 281 -2.67 -0.26 11.92
CA THR A 281 -3.08 0.46 10.70
C THR A 281 -2.83 1.97 10.88
N GLY A 282 -2.10 2.59 9.95
CA GLY A 282 -1.80 4.01 9.99
C GLY A 282 -0.67 4.41 10.96
N ALA A 283 0.05 3.45 11.56
CA ALA A 283 1.21 3.78 12.38
C ALA A 283 2.26 4.58 11.59
N PRO A 284 2.85 5.64 12.16
CA PRO A 284 3.81 6.53 11.48
C PRO A 284 5.21 5.90 11.40
N VAL A 285 5.29 4.65 10.95
CA VAL A 285 6.54 3.88 10.84
C VAL A 285 7.43 4.50 9.77
N VAL A 286 8.64 4.90 10.16
CA VAL A 286 9.69 5.42 9.26
C VAL A 286 10.84 4.44 9.09
N GLN A 287 10.97 3.46 9.98
CA GLN A 287 11.99 2.41 9.91
C GLN A 287 11.42 1.07 10.36
N LEU A 288 11.52 0.07 9.49
CA LEU A 288 11.05 -1.29 9.71
C LEU A 288 12.15 -2.28 9.30
N CYS A 289 12.85 -2.84 10.28
CA CYS A 289 13.90 -3.82 10.08
C CYS A 289 13.41 -5.22 10.45
N LEU A 290 13.27 -6.10 9.47
CA LEU A 290 12.69 -7.44 9.61
C LEU A 290 13.73 -8.56 9.42
N PRO A 291 13.57 -9.71 10.11
CA PRO A 291 14.50 -10.84 10.00
C PRO A 291 14.32 -11.60 8.67
N ASP A 292 15.31 -12.43 8.34
CA ASP A 292 15.30 -13.32 7.17
C ASP A 292 14.28 -14.47 7.29
N THR A 293 13.75 -14.71 8.48
CA THR A 293 12.73 -15.72 8.80
C THR A 293 11.30 -15.29 8.49
N ILE A 294 11.05 -14.05 8.03
CA ILE A 294 9.70 -13.59 7.71
C ILE A 294 9.09 -14.45 6.60
N GLU A 295 7.88 -14.95 6.87
CA GLU A 295 7.06 -15.70 5.92
C GLU A 295 5.87 -14.86 5.42
N GLU A 296 5.34 -13.96 6.26
CA GLU A 296 4.24 -13.06 5.93
C GLU A 296 4.72 -11.60 5.95
N LEU A 297 4.94 -11.03 4.77
CA LEU A 297 5.32 -9.63 4.58
C LEU A 297 4.07 -8.81 4.27
N PHE A 298 3.42 -8.28 5.31
CA PHE A 298 2.23 -7.44 5.17
C PHE A 298 2.57 -5.98 5.43
N LEU A 299 2.45 -5.17 4.38
CA LEU A 299 2.72 -3.73 4.36
C LEU A 299 1.43 -3.00 4.02
N GLU A 300 0.70 -2.57 5.03
CA GLU A 300 -0.65 -2.02 4.89
C GLU A 300 -0.74 -0.68 5.63
N TYR A 301 -1.07 0.39 4.89
CA TYR A 301 -1.31 1.74 5.42
C TYR A 301 -0.11 2.38 6.15
N LEU A 302 1.12 2.05 5.75
CA LEU A 302 2.36 2.60 6.32
C LEU A 302 2.80 3.85 5.54
N THR A 303 2.01 4.93 5.63
CA THR A 303 2.17 6.13 4.80
C THR A 303 3.47 6.92 4.98
N LYS A 304 4.20 6.67 6.07
CA LYS A 304 5.49 7.32 6.37
C LYS A 304 6.70 6.44 6.08
N LEU A 305 6.49 5.17 5.69
CA LEU A 305 7.57 4.25 5.41
C LEU A 305 8.03 4.45 3.96
N SER A 306 9.33 4.65 3.77
CA SER A 306 9.99 4.70 2.47
C SER A 306 10.79 3.43 2.20
N ASP A 307 11.18 3.21 0.94
CA ASP A 307 12.08 2.10 0.56
C ASP A 307 13.37 2.04 1.39
N SER A 308 13.97 3.20 1.71
CA SER A 308 15.17 3.27 2.56
C SER A 308 14.92 2.89 4.02
N GLY A 309 13.67 3.02 4.47
CA GLY A 309 13.23 2.67 5.82
C GLY A 309 12.87 1.19 5.98
N LEU A 310 12.57 0.49 4.88
CA LEU A 310 12.26 -0.94 4.88
C LEU A 310 13.54 -1.76 4.71
N ILE A 311 13.99 -2.43 5.77
CA ILE A 311 15.21 -3.23 5.78
C ILE A 311 14.84 -4.70 6.01
N LEU A 312 15.00 -5.53 4.98
CA LEU A 312 14.76 -6.97 5.06
C LEU A 312 16.11 -7.69 5.09
N GLU A 313 16.38 -8.53 6.10
CA GLU A 313 17.58 -9.40 6.10
C GLU A 313 17.53 -10.46 4.98
N GLY A 314 16.33 -10.87 4.57
CA GLY A 314 16.11 -11.77 3.45
C GLY A 314 14.66 -11.79 2.99
N ILE A 315 14.44 -12.25 1.76
CA ILE A 315 13.10 -12.40 1.14
C ILE A 315 12.73 -13.85 0.83
N ASN A 316 13.69 -14.77 0.99
CA ASN A 316 13.62 -16.15 0.53
C ASN A 316 12.50 -16.95 1.21
N ASN A 317 12.17 -16.60 2.46
CA ASN A 317 11.12 -17.28 3.23
C ASN A 317 9.72 -16.69 3.04
N VAL A 318 9.58 -15.55 2.36
CA VAL A 318 8.29 -14.89 2.17
C VAL A 318 7.39 -15.77 1.30
N ARG A 319 6.31 -16.26 1.91
CA ARG A 319 5.24 -17.06 1.28
C ARG A 319 4.01 -16.21 0.99
N GLY A 320 3.78 -15.20 1.83
CA GLY A 320 2.64 -14.30 1.77
C GLY A 320 3.07 -12.85 1.65
N TYR A 321 2.52 -12.13 0.67
CA TYR A 321 2.77 -10.70 0.50
C TYR A 321 1.46 -9.91 0.49
N ARG A 322 1.36 -8.82 1.25
CA ARG A 322 0.25 -7.88 1.13
C ARG A 322 0.79 -6.48 1.04
N TYR A 323 0.27 -5.72 0.10
CA TYR A 323 0.64 -4.34 -0.08
C TYR A 323 -0.60 -3.49 -0.31
N THR A 324 -0.77 -2.47 0.53
CA THR A 324 -1.86 -1.51 0.40
C THR A 324 -1.42 -0.16 0.96
N ASN A 325 -1.62 0.91 0.18
CA ASN A 325 -1.48 2.30 0.61
C ASN A 325 -0.16 2.63 1.37
N CYS A 326 0.98 2.27 0.77
CA CYS A 326 2.32 2.59 1.26
C CYS A 326 3.10 3.44 0.23
N PRO A 327 2.73 4.71 -0.01
CA PRO A 327 3.21 5.53 -1.14
C PRO A 327 4.72 5.72 -1.24
N GLY A 328 5.49 5.51 -0.17
CA GLY A 328 6.95 5.59 -0.18
C GLY A 328 7.68 4.32 -0.63
N ILE A 329 6.93 3.26 -0.97
CA ILE A 329 7.46 1.94 -1.37
C ILE A 329 6.90 1.58 -2.74
N ASP A 330 7.73 1.05 -3.65
CA ASP A 330 7.21 0.42 -4.87
C ASP A 330 6.77 -1.02 -4.58
N GLY A 331 5.47 -1.16 -4.27
CA GLY A 331 4.87 -2.45 -3.96
C GLY A 331 4.90 -3.46 -5.11
N PHE A 332 4.86 -3.00 -6.36
CA PHE A 332 4.91 -3.87 -7.53
C PHE A 332 6.33 -4.35 -7.79
N ALA A 333 7.33 -3.49 -7.64
CA ALA A 333 8.74 -3.89 -7.74
C ALA A 333 9.12 -4.94 -6.68
N MET A 334 8.59 -4.82 -5.46
CA MET A 334 8.77 -5.86 -4.43
C MET A 334 8.11 -7.18 -4.83
N LEU A 335 6.88 -7.15 -5.38
CA LEU A 335 6.22 -8.36 -5.89
C LEU A 335 7.05 -9.03 -6.99
N GLU A 336 7.58 -8.27 -7.96
CA GLU A 336 8.45 -8.81 -9.01
C GLU A 336 9.72 -9.43 -8.41
N ARG A 337 10.35 -8.80 -7.41
CA ARG A 337 11.53 -9.38 -6.72
C ARG A 337 11.20 -10.72 -6.06
N LEU A 338 10.05 -10.82 -5.38
CA LEU A 338 9.57 -12.06 -4.74
C LEU A 338 9.25 -13.13 -5.79
N HIS A 339 8.61 -12.74 -6.90
CA HIS A 339 8.31 -13.61 -8.03
C HIS A 339 9.60 -14.17 -8.66
N GLN A 340 10.59 -13.32 -8.94
CA GLN A 340 11.89 -13.74 -9.49
C GLN A 340 12.63 -14.69 -8.55
N ALA A 341 12.59 -14.45 -7.23
CA ALA A 341 13.14 -15.37 -6.24
C ALA A 341 12.43 -16.73 -6.26
N ARG A 342 11.10 -16.78 -6.46
CA ARG A 342 10.41 -18.07 -6.63
C ARG A 342 10.86 -18.78 -7.91
N LEU A 343 10.92 -18.07 -9.04
CA LEU A 343 11.30 -18.66 -10.33
C LEU A 343 12.71 -19.27 -10.32
N ASN A 344 13.66 -18.64 -9.64
CA ASN A 344 15.03 -19.15 -9.54
C ASN A 344 15.23 -20.20 -8.42
N GLY A 345 14.15 -20.59 -7.71
CA GLY A 345 14.16 -21.61 -6.66
C GLY A 345 14.67 -21.13 -5.29
N SER A 346 15.02 -19.84 -5.12
CA SER A 346 15.48 -19.30 -3.84
C SER A 346 14.37 -18.78 -2.93
N GLY A 347 13.20 -18.45 -3.49
CA GLY A 347 12.04 -17.87 -2.82
C GLY A 347 10.85 -18.81 -2.72
N LYS A 348 9.90 -18.47 -1.84
CA LYS A 348 8.73 -19.31 -1.51
C LYS A 348 7.37 -18.62 -1.74
N LEU A 349 7.31 -17.51 -2.49
CA LEU A 349 6.08 -16.73 -2.66
C LEU A 349 4.93 -17.61 -3.17
N GLU A 350 3.87 -17.79 -2.40
CA GLU A 350 2.69 -18.59 -2.78
C GLU A 350 1.46 -17.72 -3.01
N ARG A 351 1.36 -16.61 -2.26
CA ARG A 351 0.16 -15.77 -2.23
C ARG A 351 0.52 -14.30 -2.17
N PHE A 352 -0.31 -13.47 -2.78
CA PHE A 352 -0.18 -12.03 -2.61
C PHE A 352 -1.51 -11.29 -2.65
N VAL A 353 -1.49 -10.02 -2.25
CA VAL A 353 -2.54 -9.03 -2.51
C VAL A 353 -1.85 -7.74 -2.94
N LEU A 354 -2.19 -7.25 -4.13
CA LEU A 354 -1.65 -6.00 -4.68
C LEU A 354 -2.70 -5.30 -5.55
N GLU A 355 -2.94 -4.03 -5.25
CA GLU A 355 -3.77 -3.15 -6.08
C GLU A 355 -2.93 -2.53 -7.20
N ILE A 356 -3.46 -2.56 -8.42
CA ILE A 356 -2.83 -2.02 -9.62
C ILE A 356 -3.81 -1.12 -10.38
N ASP A 357 -3.27 -0.08 -11.04
CA ASP A 357 -3.94 0.67 -12.10
C ASP A 357 -2.91 0.85 -13.23
N ARG A 358 -3.02 0.04 -14.30
CA ARG A 358 -2.02 0.01 -15.38
C ARG A 358 -2.54 -0.56 -16.69
N GLU A 359 -1.72 -0.38 -17.72
CA GLU A 359 -1.86 -1.00 -19.03
C GLU A 359 -0.95 -2.24 -19.17
N ASP A 360 -1.43 -3.29 -19.81
CA ASP A 360 -0.67 -4.53 -20.09
C ASP A 360 -1.25 -5.27 -21.31
N ASP A 361 -0.54 -6.22 -21.90
CA ASP A 361 -1.02 -7.05 -23.02
C ASP A 361 -1.69 -8.37 -22.59
N GLY A 362 -1.91 -8.55 -21.29
CA GLY A 362 -2.44 -9.76 -20.67
C GLY A 362 -1.36 -10.71 -20.14
N THR A 363 -0.08 -10.44 -20.41
CA THR A 363 1.04 -11.23 -19.87
C THR A 363 1.10 -11.18 -18.34
N LEU A 364 0.70 -10.07 -17.72
CA LEU A 364 0.65 -9.92 -16.27
C LEU A 364 -0.41 -10.84 -15.65
N LEU A 365 -1.58 -10.96 -16.27
CA LEU A 365 -2.65 -11.87 -15.83
C LEU A 365 -2.17 -13.32 -15.86
N LYS A 366 -1.45 -13.70 -16.92
CA LYS A 366 -0.87 -15.05 -17.05
C LYS A 366 0.25 -15.27 -16.03
N LYS A 367 1.15 -14.30 -15.86
CA LYS A 367 2.32 -14.38 -14.96
C LYS A 367 1.90 -14.69 -13.52
N TYR A 368 0.82 -14.06 -13.05
CA TYR A 368 0.36 -14.17 -11.67
C TYR A 368 -0.83 -15.12 -11.47
N TYR A 369 -1.22 -15.86 -12.51
CA TYR A 369 -2.42 -16.69 -12.49
C TYR A 369 -2.40 -17.76 -11.38
N ASP A 370 -1.26 -18.44 -11.22
CA ASP A 370 -1.12 -19.60 -10.33
C ASP A 370 -0.84 -19.25 -8.85
N TYR A 371 -0.79 -17.96 -8.51
CA TYR A 371 -0.66 -17.52 -7.12
C TYR A 371 -2.02 -17.50 -6.44
N GLY A 372 -2.04 -17.82 -5.14
CA GLY A 372 -3.21 -17.63 -4.29
C GLY A 372 -3.33 -16.18 -3.78
N THR A 373 -4.38 -15.91 -3.05
CA THR A 373 -4.66 -14.63 -2.40
C THR A 373 -5.12 -14.84 -0.96
N TYR A 374 -5.66 -13.78 -0.37
CA TYR A 374 -6.27 -13.79 0.95
C TYR A 374 -7.69 -13.22 0.89
N THR A 375 -8.60 -13.79 1.68
CA THR A 375 -9.93 -13.24 1.90
C THR A 375 -9.87 -11.90 2.64
N GLN A 376 -10.98 -11.16 2.68
CA GLN A 376 -11.08 -9.93 3.48
C GLN A 376 -10.82 -10.16 4.98
N THR A 377 -11.20 -11.32 5.52
CA THR A 377 -10.91 -11.72 6.92
C THR A 377 -9.46 -12.15 7.13
N GLY A 378 -8.68 -12.25 6.05
CA GLY A 378 -7.28 -12.60 6.04
C GLY A 378 -7.00 -14.10 5.98
N ALA A 379 -8.00 -14.93 5.73
CA ALA A 379 -7.82 -16.37 5.49
C ALA A 379 -7.19 -16.62 4.12
N VAL A 380 -6.54 -17.77 3.95
CA VAL A 380 -5.96 -18.19 2.66
C VAL A 380 -7.09 -18.48 1.66
N ASP A 381 -6.90 -18.01 0.42
CA ASP A 381 -7.78 -18.30 -0.71
C ASP A 381 -6.93 -18.69 -1.93
N ASP A 382 -6.84 -19.97 -2.22
CA ASP A 382 -6.08 -20.47 -3.38
C ASP A 382 -6.95 -20.56 -4.66
N ARG A 383 -8.26 -20.28 -4.56
CA ARG A 383 -9.19 -20.26 -5.71
C ARG A 383 -9.06 -18.98 -6.53
N HIS A 384 -8.73 -17.86 -5.89
CA HIS A 384 -8.50 -16.58 -6.55
C HIS A 384 -7.04 -16.15 -6.47
N SER A 385 -6.63 -15.19 -7.31
CA SER A 385 -5.28 -14.61 -7.30
C SER A 385 -5.29 -13.15 -6.81
N GLY A 386 -4.10 -12.62 -6.56
CA GLY A 386 -3.85 -11.45 -5.70
C GLY A 386 -3.98 -10.08 -6.34
N LEU A 387 -4.22 -9.99 -7.65
CA LEU A 387 -4.33 -8.69 -8.33
C LEU A 387 -5.70 -8.07 -8.10
N ARG A 388 -5.70 -6.77 -7.76
CA ARG A 388 -6.90 -5.95 -7.54
C ARG A 388 -6.81 -4.63 -8.29
N GLY A 389 -7.92 -3.92 -8.44
CA GLY A 389 -7.95 -2.58 -9.04
C GLY A 389 -8.37 -2.61 -10.51
N LYS A 390 -7.57 -2.02 -11.39
CA LYS A 390 -7.89 -1.87 -12.83
C LYS A 390 -6.71 -2.27 -13.72
N LEU A 391 -7.00 -3.09 -14.73
CA LEU A 391 -6.06 -3.43 -15.79
C LEU A 391 -6.68 -3.08 -17.14
N THR A 392 -6.06 -2.17 -17.89
CA THR A 392 -6.49 -1.83 -19.25
C THR A 392 -5.64 -2.61 -20.24
N LEU A 393 -6.26 -3.52 -20.99
CA LEU A 393 -5.55 -4.34 -21.96
C LEU A 393 -5.19 -3.53 -23.19
N THR A 394 -3.96 -3.71 -23.67
CA THR A 394 -3.45 -3.13 -24.92
C THR A 394 -3.74 -4.01 -26.14
N LYS A 395 -4.19 -5.24 -25.88
CA LYS A 395 -4.53 -6.26 -26.87
C LYS A 395 -5.82 -6.93 -26.48
N TYR A 396 -6.68 -7.22 -27.47
CA TYR A 396 -7.90 -7.96 -27.24
C TYR A 396 -7.58 -9.41 -26.84
N LEU A 397 -8.17 -9.88 -25.73
CA LEU A 397 -8.16 -11.28 -25.29
C LEU A 397 -9.48 -11.95 -25.69
N ALA A 398 -9.42 -13.21 -26.12
CA ALA A 398 -10.62 -13.95 -26.46
C ALA A 398 -11.59 -14.02 -25.25
N ASP A 399 -12.89 -14.00 -25.51
CA ASP A 399 -13.91 -13.87 -24.46
C ASP A 399 -13.81 -15.01 -23.43
N GLU A 400 -13.53 -16.24 -23.85
CA GLU A 400 -13.27 -17.39 -22.96
C GLU A 400 -12.06 -17.18 -22.03
N GLU A 401 -10.98 -16.58 -22.55
CA GLU A 401 -9.80 -16.26 -21.73
C GLU A 401 -10.11 -15.12 -20.76
N LEU A 402 -10.87 -14.12 -21.20
CA LEU A 402 -11.29 -13.00 -20.37
C LEU A 402 -12.18 -13.48 -19.21
N GLU A 403 -13.16 -14.35 -19.48
CA GLU A 403 -14.03 -14.97 -18.45
C GLU A 403 -13.21 -15.78 -17.45
N LYS A 404 -12.25 -16.56 -17.93
CA LYS A 404 -11.31 -17.31 -17.08
C LYS A 404 -10.52 -16.37 -16.16
N TYR A 405 -9.99 -15.26 -16.69
CA TYR A 405 -9.26 -14.29 -15.88
C TYR A 405 -10.18 -13.54 -14.92
N ALA A 406 -11.38 -13.13 -15.35
CA ALA A 406 -12.36 -12.48 -14.50
C ALA A 406 -12.77 -13.36 -13.32
N ALA A 407 -12.95 -14.67 -13.55
CA ALA A 407 -13.22 -15.65 -12.50
C ALA A 407 -12.03 -15.84 -11.53
N ARG A 408 -10.79 -15.74 -12.03
CA ARG A 408 -9.58 -15.85 -11.20
C ARG A 408 -9.26 -14.57 -10.42
N TYR A 409 -9.62 -13.41 -10.95
CA TYR A 409 -9.33 -12.08 -10.40
C TYR A 409 -10.62 -11.28 -10.13
N PRO A 410 -11.46 -11.70 -9.16
CA PRO A 410 -12.77 -11.10 -8.94
C PRO A 410 -12.73 -9.63 -8.50
N GLU A 411 -11.60 -9.18 -7.94
CA GLU A 411 -11.38 -7.80 -7.48
C GLU A 411 -10.57 -6.94 -8.48
N LEU A 412 -10.32 -7.45 -9.70
CA LEU A 412 -9.62 -6.75 -10.77
C LEU A 412 -10.59 -6.44 -11.92
N THR A 413 -10.77 -5.16 -12.23
CA THR A 413 -11.51 -4.73 -13.42
C THR A 413 -10.60 -4.82 -14.63
N ILE A 414 -10.80 -5.85 -15.48
CA ILE A 414 -10.07 -6.03 -16.73
C ILE A 414 -10.86 -5.35 -17.86
N LYS A 415 -10.27 -4.33 -18.50
CA LYS A 415 -10.87 -3.62 -19.64
C LYS A 415 -10.21 -4.05 -20.94
N GLN A 416 -10.99 -4.53 -21.91
CA GLN A 416 -10.52 -4.80 -23.28
C GLN A 416 -10.18 -3.48 -23.99
N PRO A 417 -9.31 -3.48 -25.03
CA PRO A 417 -9.17 -2.33 -25.91
C PRO A 417 -10.52 -1.94 -26.52
N PRO A 418 -10.79 -0.65 -26.77
CA PRO A 418 -12.09 -0.19 -27.28
C PRO A 418 -12.31 -0.48 -28.77
N TYR A 419 -11.27 -0.89 -29.50
CA TYR A 419 -11.34 -1.21 -30.93
C TYR A 419 -10.25 -2.21 -31.33
N THR A 420 -10.53 -2.99 -32.38
CA THR A 420 -9.55 -3.85 -33.07
C THR A 420 -8.98 -3.09 -34.26
N MET A 421 -7.66 -3.10 -34.41
CA MET A 421 -6.96 -2.42 -35.51
C MET A 421 -6.38 -3.40 -36.53
N ILE A 422 -6.73 -3.18 -37.80
CA ILE A 422 -6.17 -3.89 -38.95
C ILE A 422 -5.22 -2.95 -39.70
N GLU A 423 -4.00 -3.40 -39.98
CA GLU A 423 -2.96 -2.66 -40.71
C GLU A 423 -2.85 -3.16 -42.17
N PHE A 424 -2.71 -2.21 -43.09
CA PHE A 424 -2.40 -2.41 -44.51
C PHE A 424 -1.17 -1.57 -44.86
N ASP A 425 -0.25 -2.12 -45.66
CA ASP A 425 0.96 -1.42 -46.12
C ASP A 425 0.80 -0.92 -47.57
N ASP A 426 0.59 0.38 -47.77
CA ASP A 426 0.34 0.96 -49.09
C ASP A 426 1.54 0.87 -50.06
N SER A 427 2.72 0.45 -49.58
CA SER A 427 3.89 0.17 -50.42
C SER A 427 3.88 -1.24 -51.04
N VAL A 428 2.99 -2.12 -50.57
CA VAL A 428 2.86 -3.51 -51.02
C VAL A 428 1.64 -3.66 -51.93
N ALA A 429 1.86 -4.13 -53.15
CA ALA A 429 0.83 -4.34 -54.17
C ALA A 429 0.21 -5.76 -54.15
N ASP A 430 0.23 -6.43 -52.99
CA ASP A 430 -0.33 -7.77 -52.78
C ASP A 430 -1.74 -7.65 -52.17
N ASP A 431 -2.72 -8.33 -52.77
CA ASP A 431 -4.10 -8.33 -52.27
C ASP A 431 -4.22 -8.98 -50.87
N ALA A 432 -3.26 -9.82 -50.49
CA ALA A 432 -3.20 -10.45 -49.16
C ALA A 432 -2.58 -9.54 -48.07
N ASN A 433 -2.27 -8.28 -48.38
CA ASN A 433 -1.67 -7.30 -47.48
C ASN A 433 -2.63 -6.81 -46.37
N VAL A 434 -2.98 -7.72 -45.48
CA VAL A 434 -3.86 -7.46 -44.34
C VAL A 434 -3.26 -8.08 -43.08
N SER A 435 -3.17 -7.29 -42.01
CA SER A 435 -2.56 -7.73 -40.75
C SER A 435 -3.40 -7.33 -39.55
N ASN A 436 -3.72 -8.30 -38.70
CA ASN A 436 -4.45 -8.08 -37.45
C ASN A 436 -3.44 -7.83 -36.32
N LEU A 437 -3.46 -6.60 -35.77
CA LEU A 437 -2.51 -6.18 -34.75
C LEU A 437 -2.80 -6.80 -33.38
N ASP A 438 -4.06 -7.13 -33.10
CA ASP A 438 -4.47 -7.71 -31.83
C ASP A 438 -3.88 -9.10 -31.68
N ASN A 439 -4.19 -10.02 -32.60
CA ASN A 439 -3.73 -11.41 -32.48
C ASN A 439 -2.37 -11.69 -33.15
N LYS A 440 -1.73 -10.67 -33.74
CA LYS A 440 -0.45 -10.78 -34.45
C LYS A 440 -0.49 -11.79 -35.61
N THR A 441 -1.54 -11.70 -36.43
CA THR A 441 -1.70 -12.56 -37.61
C THR A 441 -1.79 -11.78 -38.92
N GLY A 442 -1.50 -12.45 -40.04
CA GLY A 442 -1.56 -11.87 -41.38
C GLY A 442 -0.19 -11.46 -41.94
N TYR A 443 -0.22 -10.66 -43.00
CA TYR A 443 0.92 -10.42 -43.91
C TYR A 443 2.19 -9.98 -43.18
N LYS A 444 2.08 -8.96 -42.33
CA LYS A 444 3.18 -8.39 -41.51
C LYS A 444 3.87 -9.42 -40.62
N PHE A 445 3.14 -10.44 -40.18
CA PHE A 445 3.63 -11.46 -39.25
C PHE A 445 4.02 -12.76 -39.95
N GLY A 446 3.94 -12.83 -41.28
CA GLY A 446 4.32 -14.00 -42.08
C GLY A 446 3.47 -15.24 -41.79
N ASN A 447 2.22 -15.07 -41.37
CA ASN A 447 1.32 -16.18 -41.05
C ASN A 447 -0.12 -15.91 -41.56
N THR A 448 -0.97 -16.94 -41.51
CA THR A 448 -2.37 -16.83 -41.96
C THR A 448 -3.16 -15.87 -41.08
N TYR A 449 -3.81 -14.88 -41.70
CA TYR A 449 -4.72 -13.96 -41.03
C TYR A 449 -5.83 -14.70 -40.28
N LYS A 450 -6.08 -14.30 -39.04
CA LYS A 450 -7.21 -14.75 -38.24
C LYS A 450 -7.98 -13.54 -37.71
N MET A 451 -9.30 -13.61 -37.75
CA MET A 451 -10.17 -12.60 -37.15
C MET A 451 -10.10 -12.71 -35.62
N SER A 452 -10.21 -11.58 -34.93
CA SER A 452 -10.28 -11.52 -33.46
C SER A 452 -11.00 -10.27 -33.01
N GLY A 453 -11.31 -10.22 -31.72
CA GLY A 453 -11.81 -9.02 -31.07
C GLY A 453 -13.10 -8.49 -31.67
N HIS A 454 -13.17 -7.17 -31.78
CA HIS A 454 -14.35 -6.49 -32.28
C HIS A 454 -14.69 -6.92 -33.71
N VAL A 455 -13.69 -7.20 -34.57
CA VAL A 455 -13.95 -7.69 -35.92
C VAL A 455 -14.67 -9.04 -35.88
N ASN A 456 -14.24 -9.96 -35.01
CA ASN A 456 -14.91 -11.25 -34.86
C ASN A 456 -16.33 -11.10 -34.31
N ALA A 457 -16.51 -10.26 -33.27
CA ALA A 457 -17.80 -10.01 -32.65
C ALA A 457 -18.83 -9.32 -33.59
N ILE A 458 -18.35 -8.49 -34.51
CA ILE A 458 -19.18 -7.88 -35.56
C ILE A 458 -19.57 -8.95 -36.58
N LEU A 459 -18.59 -9.67 -37.12
CA LEU A 459 -18.84 -10.64 -38.19
C LEU A 459 -19.69 -11.83 -37.73
N SER A 460 -19.61 -12.23 -36.46
CA SER A 460 -20.45 -13.30 -35.90
C SER A 460 -21.93 -12.94 -35.82
N LYS A 461 -22.31 -11.66 -35.96
CA LYS A 461 -23.70 -11.20 -36.03
C LYS A 461 -24.22 -11.04 -37.47
N ARG A 462 -23.33 -11.14 -38.47
CA ARG A 462 -23.74 -11.15 -39.87
C ARG A 462 -24.45 -12.46 -40.16
N HIS A 463 -25.59 -12.36 -40.83
CA HIS A 463 -26.36 -13.52 -41.26
C HIS A 463 -27.06 -13.20 -42.56
N ARG A 464 -27.36 -14.25 -43.32
CA ARG A 464 -28.05 -14.13 -44.60
C ARG A 464 -29.52 -13.91 -44.34
N VAL A 465 -30.16 -13.06 -45.13
CA VAL A 465 -31.58 -12.74 -44.98
C VAL A 465 -32.28 -12.72 -46.33
N LEU A 466 -33.58 -12.97 -46.34
CA LEU A 466 -34.45 -12.49 -47.41
C LEU A 466 -35.01 -11.14 -46.98
N ALA A 467 -34.80 -10.11 -47.80
CA ALA A 467 -35.20 -8.74 -47.48
C ALA A 467 -35.99 -8.11 -48.63
N LYS A 468 -37.01 -7.33 -48.27
CA LYS A 468 -37.87 -6.61 -49.21
C LYS A 468 -38.13 -5.20 -48.71
N VAL A 469 -38.02 -4.23 -49.62
CA VAL A 469 -38.47 -2.86 -49.35
C VAL A 469 -39.99 -2.86 -49.24
N THR A 470 -40.51 -2.52 -48.06
CA THR A 470 -41.94 -2.46 -47.76
C THR A 470 -42.48 -1.04 -47.81
N ARG A 471 -41.61 -0.03 -47.61
CA ARG A 471 -41.90 1.38 -47.88
C ARG A 471 -40.74 2.06 -48.57
N MET A 472 -40.98 2.67 -49.73
CA MET A 472 -39.98 3.48 -50.41
C MET A 472 -39.67 4.75 -49.61
N PRO A 473 -38.41 5.18 -49.50
CA PRO A 473 -38.06 6.44 -48.87
C PRO A 473 -38.63 7.61 -49.69
N THR A 474 -38.96 8.71 -49.01
CA THR A 474 -39.25 9.98 -49.69
C THR A 474 -37.93 10.64 -50.12
N SER A 475 -37.97 11.50 -51.14
CA SER A 475 -36.77 12.20 -51.61
C SER A 475 -36.77 13.67 -51.21
N ARG A 476 -35.57 14.24 -51.02
CA ARG A 476 -35.34 15.68 -50.89
C ARG A 476 -34.24 16.12 -51.86
N LYS A 477 -34.25 17.39 -52.28
CA LYS A 477 -33.16 17.96 -53.07
C LYS A 477 -32.10 18.57 -52.15
N VAL A 478 -30.84 18.20 -52.38
CA VAL A 478 -29.68 18.70 -51.63
C VAL A 478 -28.67 19.25 -52.63
N GLU A 479 -28.07 20.39 -52.34
CA GLU A 479 -26.99 20.94 -53.14
C GLU A 479 -25.68 20.23 -52.80
N ILE A 480 -25.11 19.48 -53.75
CA ILE A 480 -23.83 18.79 -53.62
C ILE A 480 -22.94 19.31 -54.74
N ALA A 481 -21.81 19.91 -54.39
CA ALA A 481 -20.85 20.51 -55.34
C ALA A 481 -21.50 21.50 -56.34
N GLY A 482 -22.44 22.32 -55.88
CA GLY A 482 -23.15 23.32 -56.71
C GLY A 482 -24.23 22.74 -57.63
N GLN A 483 -24.58 21.45 -57.49
CA GLN A 483 -25.64 20.79 -58.24
C GLN A 483 -26.76 20.33 -57.31
N GLN A 484 -28.01 20.47 -57.75
CA GLN A 484 -29.17 19.95 -57.04
C GLN A 484 -29.32 18.45 -57.29
N VAL A 485 -29.03 17.64 -56.27
CA VAL A 485 -29.08 16.18 -56.31
C VAL A 485 -30.28 15.70 -55.49
N GLU A 486 -31.01 14.72 -56.02
CA GLU A 486 -32.10 14.06 -55.30
C GLU A 486 -31.53 13.01 -54.34
N VAL A 487 -31.86 13.12 -53.06
CA VAL A 487 -31.33 12.28 -51.97
C VAL A 487 -32.50 11.69 -51.18
N ASN A 488 -32.46 10.39 -50.91
CA ASN A 488 -33.46 9.70 -50.11
C ASN A 488 -33.44 10.17 -48.65
N ASN A 489 -34.60 10.32 -48.05
CA ASN A 489 -34.80 10.50 -46.62
C ASN A 489 -34.67 9.14 -45.90
N PRO A 490 -34.31 9.12 -44.60
CA PRO A 490 -34.19 7.89 -43.81
C PRO A 490 -35.55 7.35 -43.34
N ASP A 491 -36.61 7.56 -44.13
CA ASP A 491 -37.99 7.14 -43.83
C ASP A 491 -38.44 5.92 -44.67
N GLY A 492 -37.54 5.31 -45.44
CA GLY A 492 -37.80 4.01 -46.06
C GLY A 492 -37.90 2.88 -45.02
N GLU A 493 -38.63 1.82 -45.36
CA GLU A 493 -38.73 0.62 -44.52
C GLU A 493 -38.36 -0.62 -45.34
N MET A 494 -37.53 -1.46 -44.75
CA MET A 494 -37.16 -2.77 -45.29
C MET A 494 -37.52 -3.83 -44.26
N THR A 495 -38.28 -4.83 -44.67
CA THR A 495 -38.58 -6.00 -43.85
C THR A 495 -37.65 -7.13 -44.27
N TYR A 496 -37.07 -7.81 -43.30
CA TYR A 496 -36.19 -8.95 -43.57
C TYR A 496 -36.47 -10.11 -42.62
N PHE A 497 -36.11 -11.32 -43.04
CA PHE A 497 -36.13 -12.51 -42.20
C PHE A 497 -34.84 -13.32 -42.38
N PRO A 498 -34.22 -13.83 -41.29
CA PRO A 498 -32.99 -14.62 -41.37
C PRO A 498 -33.16 -15.94 -42.13
N LEU A 499 -32.12 -16.33 -42.87
CA LEU A 499 -31.96 -17.63 -43.50
C LEU A 499 -31.06 -18.53 -42.64
N HIS A 500 -31.30 -19.83 -42.66
CA HIS A 500 -30.55 -20.79 -41.84
C HIS A 500 -29.05 -20.79 -42.18
N ASP A 501 -28.19 -20.93 -41.17
CA ASP A 501 -26.72 -20.84 -41.32
C ASP A 501 -26.11 -22.03 -42.09
N GLU A 502 -26.71 -23.20 -42.01
CA GLU A 502 -26.27 -24.36 -42.79
C GLU A 502 -26.66 -24.26 -44.28
N SER A 503 -27.79 -23.62 -44.59
CA SER A 503 -28.32 -23.55 -45.95
C SER A 503 -29.27 -22.38 -46.15
N SER A 504 -28.96 -21.50 -47.12
CA SER A 504 -29.83 -20.38 -47.49
C SER A 504 -31.14 -20.80 -48.16
N ASN A 505 -31.35 -22.09 -48.44
CA ASN A 505 -32.60 -22.60 -48.97
C ASN A 505 -33.71 -22.70 -47.92
N PHE A 506 -33.42 -22.40 -46.66
CA PHE A 506 -34.35 -22.46 -45.54
C PHE A 506 -34.34 -21.16 -44.74
N TYR A 507 -35.50 -20.78 -44.21
CA TYR A 507 -35.62 -19.74 -43.21
C TYR A 507 -35.01 -20.22 -41.87
N ALA A 508 -34.56 -19.31 -41.03
CA ALA A 508 -34.08 -19.64 -39.67
C ALA A 508 -35.24 -19.54 -38.65
N ASP A 509 -36.34 -20.24 -38.94
CA ASP A 509 -37.55 -20.26 -38.10
C ASP A 509 -37.57 -21.45 -37.11
N ALA A 510 -36.59 -22.35 -37.17
CA ALA A 510 -36.34 -23.43 -36.22
C ALA A 510 -34.83 -23.67 -36.02
N GLU A 511 -34.46 -24.41 -34.96
CA GLU A 511 -33.05 -24.78 -34.68
C GLU A 511 -32.53 -25.92 -35.57
N ASP A 512 -33.36 -26.93 -35.85
CA ASP A 512 -33.01 -28.02 -36.75
C ASP A 512 -33.42 -27.62 -38.18
N MET A 513 -32.47 -27.70 -39.11
CA MET A 513 -32.71 -27.38 -40.52
C MET A 513 -33.86 -28.22 -41.12
N ASN A 514 -34.08 -29.44 -40.61
CA ASN A 514 -35.17 -30.31 -41.08
C ASN A 514 -36.57 -29.78 -40.73
N ASP A 515 -36.67 -28.94 -39.71
CA ASP A 515 -37.92 -28.32 -39.25
C ASP A 515 -38.09 -26.89 -39.80
N CYS A 516 -37.09 -26.37 -40.50
CA CYS A 516 -37.12 -25.03 -41.08
C CYS A 516 -37.99 -24.95 -42.34
N THR A 517 -38.68 -23.82 -42.52
CA THR A 517 -39.46 -23.56 -43.72
C THR A 517 -38.55 -23.33 -44.93
N VAL A 518 -38.90 -23.86 -46.11
CA VAL A 518 -38.15 -23.60 -47.35
C VAL A 518 -38.26 -22.12 -47.74
N ALA A 519 -37.11 -21.47 -47.94
CA ALA A 519 -37.01 -20.07 -48.35
C ALA A 519 -37.39 -19.87 -49.82
N LYS A 520 -38.12 -18.80 -50.12
CA LYS A 520 -38.52 -18.46 -51.51
C LYS A 520 -37.50 -17.56 -52.19
N LEU A 521 -36.47 -18.19 -52.75
CA LEU A 521 -35.37 -17.52 -53.45
C LEU A 521 -35.71 -17.16 -54.92
N ASP A 522 -36.97 -16.84 -55.20
CA ASP A 522 -37.49 -16.50 -56.54
C ASP A 522 -37.86 -15.01 -56.67
N GLY A 523 -37.56 -14.20 -55.65
CA GLY A 523 -37.89 -12.78 -55.59
C GLY A 523 -39.31 -12.48 -55.08
N SER A 524 -40.15 -13.48 -54.84
CA SER A 524 -41.53 -13.27 -54.38
C SER A 524 -41.61 -12.70 -52.96
N GLU A 525 -40.70 -13.13 -52.07
CA GLU A 525 -40.63 -12.75 -50.65
C GLU A 525 -39.47 -11.79 -50.33
N GLY A 526 -38.76 -11.32 -51.36
CA GLY A 526 -37.61 -10.43 -51.23
C GLY A 526 -36.39 -10.97 -51.97
N ASP A 527 -35.31 -10.21 -51.89
CA ASP A 527 -34.02 -10.57 -52.45
C ASP A 527 -33.10 -11.10 -51.37
N TRP A 528 -32.17 -11.98 -51.77
CA TRP A 528 -31.13 -12.46 -50.88
C TRP A 528 -30.17 -11.32 -50.57
N MET A 529 -30.00 -11.02 -49.28
CA MET A 529 -29.14 -9.96 -48.78
C MET A 529 -28.30 -10.47 -47.61
N MET A 530 -27.22 -9.76 -47.31
CA MET A 530 -26.46 -9.96 -46.08
C MET A 530 -26.88 -8.90 -45.07
N TYR A 531 -27.31 -9.33 -43.88
CA TYR A 531 -27.49 -8.40 -42.78
C TYR A 531 -26.13 -7.99 -42.23
N GLU A 532 -25.82 -6.70 -42.33
CA GLU A 532 -24.66 -6.10 -41.68
C GLU A 532 -25.11 -5.48 -40.35
N PRO A 533 -24.61 -5.97 -39.20
CA PRO A 533 -24.93 -5.38 -37.92
C PRO A 533 -24.34 -3.96 -37.83
N PHE A 534 -24.90 -3.13 -36.95
CA PHE A 534 -24.27 -1.87 -36.60
C PHE A 534 -22.88 -2.10 -35.98
N TYR A 535 -21.92 -1.27 -36.36
CA TYR A 535 -20.62 -1.18 -35.72
C TYR A 535 -20.01 0.19 -35.94
N TRP A 536 -19.13 0.59 -35.02
CA TRP A 536 -18.31 1.78 -35.19
C TRP A 536 -17.08 1.43 -36.01
N SER A 537 -16.73 2.30 -36.97
CA SER A 537 -15.49 2.14 -37.73
C SER A 537 -14.78 3.47 -37.96
N LYS A 538 -13.45 3.41 -38.05
CA LYS A 538 -12.62 4.55 -38.41
C LYS A 538 -11.45 4.09 -39.27
N GLY A 539 -11.35 4.65 -40.47
CA GLY A 539 -10.14 4.55 -41.29
C GLY A 539 -9.13 5.62 -40.90
N ILE A 540 -7.85 5.25 -40.85
CA ILE A 540 -6.73 6.16 -40.62
C ILE A 540 -5.73 5.98 -41.76
N ASN A 541 -5.47 7.05 -42.51
CA ASN A 541 -4.39 7.09 -43.49
C ASN A 541 -3.13 7.64 -42.82
N ASP A 542 -2.14 6.79 -42.60
CA ASP A 542 -0.81 7.18 -42.14
C ASP A 542 0.10 7.38 -43.36
N TYR A 543 -0.04 8.55 -43.96
CA TYR A 543 0.68 8.93 -45.17
C TYR A 543 2.21 8.94 -45.00
N LEU A 544 2.71 9.32 -43.83
CA LEU A 544 4.15 9.44 -43.61
C LEU A 544 4.84 8.08 -43.58
N ASN A 545 4.12 7.03 -43.16
CA ASN A 545 4.65 5.68 -43.08
C ASN A 545 4.14 4.76 -44.20
N ASN A 546 3.37 5.26 -45.17
CA ASN A 546 2.70 4.48 -46.22
C ASN A 546 1.83 3.35 -45.63
N LYS A 547 1.04 3.65 -44.61
CA LYS A 547 0.17 2.65 -43.97
C LYS A 547 -1.27 3.12 -43.89
N LYS A 548 -2.18 2.17 -43.85
CA LYS A 548 -3.58 2.40 -43.51
C LYS A 548 -3.97 1.54 -42.34
N TYR A 549 -4.82 2.10 -41.49
CA TYR A 549 -5.41 1.39 -40.38
C TYR A 549 -6.93 1.42 -40.50
N ALA A 550 -7.55 0.27 -40.31
CA ALA A 550 -8.99 0.17 -40.13
C ALA A 550 -9.27 -0.23 -38.68
N CYS A 551 -9.94 0.66 -37.95
CA CYS A 551 -10.35 0.43 -36.57
C CYS A 551 -11.82 0.04 -36.56
N TYR A 552 -12.14 -1.08 -35.91
CA TYR A 552 -13.50 -1.57 -35.75
C TYR A 552 -13.85 -1.72 -34.28
N SER A 553 -15.07 -1.33 -33.90
CA SER A 553 -15.59 -1.53 -32.56
C SER A 553 -17.02 -2.05 -32.60
N SER A 554 -17.26 -3.07 -31.79
CA SER A 554 -18.55 -3.74 -31.65
C SER A 554 -19.42 -3.13 -30.54
N TYR A 555 -19.09 -1.92 -30.09
CA TYR A 555 -19.89 -1.19 -29.12
C TYR A 555 -21.29 -0.90 -29.69
N PRO A 556 -22.33 -0.81 -28.83
CA PRO A 556 -23.67 -0.44 -29.23
C PRO A 556 -23.76 0.90 -29.98
N GLU A 557 -24.85 1.11 -30.72
CA GLU A 557 -25.10 2.35 -31.46
C GLU A 557 -25.25 3.58 -30.56
N ASP A 558 -25.80 3.39 -29.36
CA ASP A 558 -25.97 4.42 -28.35
C ASP A 558 -24.71 4.67 -27.49
N GLU A 559 -23.65 3.88 -27.68
CA GLU A 559 -22.41 3.99 -26.92
C GLU A 559 -21.18 4.12 -27.85
N MET A 560 -20.73 5.35 -28.08
CA MET A 560 -19.52 5.59 -28.87
C MET A 560 -18.29 5.04 -28.13
N PRO A 561 -17.38 4.30 -28.82
CA PRO A 561 -16.15 3.80 -28.22
C PRO A 561 -15.34 4.95 -27.60
N PRO A 562 -14.70 4.74 -26.43
CA PRO A 562 -13.89 5.75 -25.78
C PRO A 562 -12.87 6.38 -26.74
N ILE A 563 -12.91 7.71 -26.85
CA ILE A 563 -11.93 8.49 -27.60
C ILE A 563 -10.87 9.07 -26.63
N PRO A 564 -9.60 9.18 -27.04
CA PRO A 564 -8.59 9.86 -26.23
C PRO A 564 -8.98 11.31 -25.99
N ASP A 565 -8.64 11.84 -24.81
CA ASP A 565 -8.71 13.27 -24.57
C ASP A 565 -7.64 13.98 -25.42
N ALA A 566 -8.06 14.96 -26.22
CA ALA A 566 -7.21 15.64 -27.19
C ALA A 566 -7.62 17.11 -27.36
N THR A 567 -6.64 17.96 -27.62
CA THR A 567 -6.87 19.40 -27.85
C THR A 567 -7.15 19.63 -29.33
N VAL A 568 -8.38 20.06 -29.66
CA VAL A 568 -8.79 20.28 -31.05
C VAL A 568 -8.80 21.77 -31.37
N LEU A 569 -8.06 22.18 -32.39
CA LEU A 569 -7.97 23.56 -32.87
C LEU A 569 -8.52 23.69 -34.29
N THR A 570 -9.52 24.56 -34.48
CA THR A 570 -10.01 24.97 -35.80
C THR A 570 -9.10 26.04 -36.41
N LEU A 571 -9.22 26.29 -37.72
CA LEU A 571 -8.46 27.35 -38.38
C LEU A 571 -8.72 28.72 -37.75
N ASP A 572 -9.96 29.02 -37.40
CA ASP A 572 -10.32 30.31 -36.81
C ASP A 572 -9.76 30.46 -35.39
N ALA A 573 -9.78 29.39 -34.57
CA ALA A 573 -9.12 29.39 -33.28
C ALA A 573 -7.60 29.64 -33.41
N ILE A 574 -6.95 29.06 -34.44
CA ILE A 574 -5.53 29.30 -34.71
C ILE A 574 -5.27 30.76 -35.11
N LYS A 575 -6.16 31.39 -35.88
CA LYS A 575 -6.02 32.81 -36.25
C LYS A 575 -6.17 33.76 -35.07
N GLU A 576 -6.96 33.38 -34.07
CA GLU A 576 -7.14 34.17 -32.84
C GLU A 576 -5.90 34.10 -31.92
N ILE A 577 -5.09 33.05 -32.02
CA ILE A 577 -3.82 32.94 -31.28
C ILE A 577 -2.82 33.95 -31.85
N GLN A 578 -2.18 34.72 -30.98
CA GLN A 578 -1.15 35.69 -31.37
C GLN A 578 0.02 34.99 -32.10
N GLY A 579 0.20 35.31 -33.38
CA GLY A 579 1.22 34.66 -34.23
C GLY A 579 0.88 33.22 -34.61
N GLY A 580 -0.35 32.78 -34.39
CA GLY A 580 -0.88 31.47 -34.78
C GLY A 580 -1.10 31.33 -36.29
N TRP A 581 -1.28 32.44 -37.00
CA TRP A 581 -1.49 32.44 -38.45
C TRP A 581 -0.69 33.54 -39.15
N LEU A 582 -0.14 33.22 -40.32
CA LEU A 582 0.60 34.15 -41.16
C LEU A 582 0.24 33.95 -42.64
N GLY A 583 -0.47 34.92 -43.21
CA GLY A 583 -0.89 34.92 -44.61
C GLY A 583 0.24 35.21 -45.61
N GLU A 584 -0.01 34.87 -46.87
CA GLU A 584 0.89 35.06 -48.01
C GLU A 584 2.30 34.48 -47.78
N ARG A 585 2.38 33.38 -47.02
CA ARG A 585 3.62 32.74 -46.60
C ARG A 585 3.51 31.22 -46.68
N LYS A 586 4.64 30.57 -46.87
CA LYS A 586 4.83 29.13 -46.78
C LYS A 586 6.09 28.77 -46.01
N ILE A 587 6.12 27.55 -45.48
CA ILE A 587 7.29 26.93 -44.87
C ILE A 587 8.02 26.08 -45.91
N MET A 588 9.29 26.38 -46.11
CA MET A 588 10.23 25.59 -46.89
C MET A 588 11.05 24.70 -45.95
N SER A 589 11.06 23.41 -46.25
CA SER A 589 11.86 22.43 -45.51
C SER A 589 13.36 22.51 -45.86
N GLY A 590 14.21 21.91 -45.02
CA GLY A 590 15.66 21.83 -45.27
C GLY A 590 16.46 23.08 -44.89
N LYS A 591 15.88 23.95 -44.04
CA LYS A 591 16.56 25.11 -43.45
C LYS A 591 16.91 24.83 -41.98
N PRO A 592 17.95 25.46 -41.42
CA PRO A 592 18.35 25.28 -40.03
C PRO A 592 17.45 26.02 -39.03
N THR A 593 16.88 27.17 -39.44
CA THR A 593 16.09 28.04 -38.56
C THR A 593 14.72 28.35 -39.18
N LEU A 594 13.74 28.61 -38.32
CA LEU A 594 12.39 28.97 -38.73
C LEU A 594 12.38 30.24 -39.60
N MET A 595 13.22 31.23 -39.27
CA MET A 595 13.31 32.48 -40.03
C MET A 595 13.74 32.24 -41.48
N GLU A 596 14.65 31.30 -41.72
CA GLU A 596 15.09 30.92 -43.07
C GLU A 596 14.06 30.06 -43.83
N SER A 597 13.17 29.37 -43.11
CA SER A 597 12.10 28.56 -43.71
C SER A 597 10.95 29.38 -44.28
N TYR A 598 10.69 30.57 -43.76
CA TYR A 598 9.57 31.40 -44.23
C TYR A 598 9.84 32.00 -45.62
N THR A 599 9.00 31.68 -46.59
CA THR A 599 9.04 32.24 -47.96
C THR A 599 7.71 32.87 -48.32
N THR A 600 7.72 33.99 -49.05
CA THR A 600 6.51 34.68 -49.52
C THR A 600 5.84 33.91 -50.66
N ASP A 601 4.54 33.64 -50.53
CA ASP A 601 3.72 33.00 -51.56
C ASP A 601 2.23 33.26 -51.30
N LYS A 602 1.53 33.91 -52.23
CA LYS A 602 0.13 34.33 -52.06
C LYS A 602 -0.87 33.17 -52.08
N ALA A 603 -0.47 32.01 -52.61
CA ALA A 603 -1.34 30.84 -52.64
C ALA A 603 -1.46 30.16 -51.26
N TYR A 604 -0.52 30.41 -50.35
CA TYR A 604 -0.38 29.70 -49.08
C TYR A 604 -0.51 30.63 -47.87
N SER A 605 -0.77 29.99 -46.73
CA SER A 605 -0.61 30.58 -45.40
C SER A 605 0.13 29.61 -44.49
N VAL A 606 0.75 30.11 -43.42
CA VAL A 606 1.38 29.28 -42.39
C VAL A 606 0.58 29.35 -41.11
N CYS A 607 0.29 28.18 -40.55
CA CYS A 607 -0.26 28.03 -39.22
C CYS A 607 0.85 27.66 -38.23
N LYS A 608 0.70 28.10 -36.98
CA LYS A 608 1.55 27.79 -35.83
C LYS A 608 0.66 27.25 -34.72
N VAL A 609 1.04 26.11 -34.15
CA VAL A 609 0.42 25.54 -32.96
C VAL A 609 1.48 25.17 -31.92
N ASP A 610 1.12 25.29 -30.64
CA ASP A 610 1.94 24.81 -29.52
C ASP A 610 1.82 23.28 -29.43
N VAL A 611 2.96 22.60 -29.28
CA VAL A 611 3.02 21.13 -29.16
C VAL A 611 3.74 20.70 -27.87
N SER A 612 4.03 21.65 -26.97
CA SER A 612 4.73 21.41 -25.71
C SER A 612 3.92 20.47 -24.82
N GLY A 613 4.54 19.36 -24.40
CA GLY A 613 3.90 18.35 -23.54
C GLY A 613 3.01 17.34 -24.29
N TYR A 614 2.82 17.49 -25.60
CA TYR A 614 2.09 16.52 -26.43
C TYR A 614 3.05 15.49 -27.03
N ARG A 615 2.56 14.24 -27.18
CA ARG A 615 3.35 13.15 -27.79
C ARG A 615 3.22 13.09 -29.31
N ARG A 616 2.07 13.49 -29.85
CA ARG A 616 1.70 13.33 -31.25
C ARG A 616 0.72 14.44 -31.65
N VAL A 617 0.74 14.80 -32.92
CA VAL A 617 -0.15 15.82 -33.50
C VAL A 617 -0.68 15.36 -34.85
N ARG A 618 -1.96 15.64 -35.12
CA ARG A 618 -2.61 15.52 -36.42
C ARG A 618 -2.86 16.92 -36.97
N PHE A 619 -2.45 17.21 -38.21
CA PHE A 619 -2.58 18.55 -38.79
C PHE A 619 -2.75 18.49 -40.32
N PRO A 620 -3.49 19.43 -40.93
CA PRO A 620 -3.61 19.50 -42.38
C PRO A 620 -2.30 19.98 -43.02
N SER A 621 -2.00 19.51 -44.23
CA SER A 621 -0.77 19.89 -44.95
C SER A 621 -1.03 19.98 -46.45
N VAL A 622 0.01 20.32 -47.20
CA VAL A 622 0.02 20.42 -48.67
C VAL A 622 1.03 19.43 -49.28
N PRO A 623 0.87 19.07 -50.56
CA PRO A 623 1.89 18.35 -51.32
C PRO A 623 3.23 19.08 -51.30
N GLY A 624 4.33 18.34 -51.17
CA GLY A 624 5.68 18.87 -50.98
C GLY A 624 6.37 19.44 -52.22
N THR A 625 5.61 19.90 -53.21
CA THR A 625 6.14 20.47 -54.45
C THR A 625 7.08 21.62 -54.15
N GLY A 626 8.35 21.48 -54.51
CA GLY A 626 9.37 22.50 -54.20
C GLY A 626 9.75 22.56 -52.72
N LEU A 627 9.68 21.46 -51.96
CA LEU A 627 10.04 21.36 -50.53
C LEU A 627 9.14 22.15 -49.58
N ILE A 628 7.94 22.52 -50.02
CA ILE A 628 6.91 23.08 -49.14
C ILE A 628 6.50 22.02 -48.11
N GLY A 629 6.26 22.42 -46.88
CA GLY A 629 5.80 21.46 -45.88
C GLY A 629 5.62 22.05 -44.50
N SER A 630 6.12 21.32 -43.51
CA SER A 630 5.93 21.59 -42.09
C SER A 630 7.22 21.38 -41.31
N VAL A 631 7.43 22.14 -40.24
CA VAL A 631 8.62 22.05 -39.39
C VAL A 631 8.25 22.10 -37.91
N PHE A 632 8.89 21.26 -37.11
CA PHE A 632 8.92 21.37 -35.66
C PHE A 632 10.10 22.25 -35.24
N ALA A 633 9.87 23.18 -34.33
CA ALA A 633 10.90 24.08 -33.81
C ALA A 633 10.96 24.08 -32.28
N ASP A 634 12.15 24.33 -31.74
CA ASP A 634 12.35 24.63 -30.31
C ASP A 634 12.00 26.10 -29.97
N ALA A 635 12.16 26.47 -28.70
CA ALA A 635 11.85 27.81 -28.20
C ALA A 635 12.75 28.89 -28.83
N GLU A 636 13.95 28.53 -29.26
CA GLU A 636 14.92 29.39 -29.93
C GLU A 636 14.67 29.52 -31.44
N GLY A 637 13.74 28.74 -32.00
CA GLY A 637 13.39 28.76 -33.43
C GLY A 637 14.32 27.92 -34.31
N ASN A 638 15.10 27.01 -33.73
CA ASN A 638 15.85 26.00 -34.48
C ASN A 638 14.91 24.89 -34.93
N ILE A 639 15.10 24.40 -36.17
CA ILE A 639 14.29 23.33 -36.71
C ILE A 639 14.80 21.98 -36.21
N LEU A 640 13.93 21.24 -35.53
CA LEU A 640 14.21 19.91 -34.99
C LEU A 640 13.84 18.79 -35.98
N LYS A 641 12.78 19.00 -36.76
CA LYS A 641 12.27 18.02 -37.75
C LYS A 641 11.53 18.75 -38.86
N SER A 642 11.80 18.38 -40.11
CA SER A 642 11.05 18.83 -41.29
C SER A 642 10.19 17.68 -41.83
N ILE A 643 8.99 18.00 -42.30
CA ILE A 643 8.05 17.07 -42.91
C ILE A 643 7.66 17.61 -44.29
N VAL A 644 7.92 16.81 -45.32
CA VAL A 644 7.58 17.11 -46.72
C VAL A 644 6.81 15.91 -47.26
N VAL A 645 5.63 16.15 -47.81
CA VAL A 645 4.84 15.10 -48.47
C VAL A 645 5.43 14.81 -49.85
N PRO A 646 5.86 13.56 -50.15
CA PRO A 646 6.42 13.22 -51.45
C PRO A 646 5.43 13.46 -52.59
N THR A 647 5.91 14.01 -53.71
CA THR A 647 5.09 14.28 -54.91
C THR A 647 5.11 13.16 -55.94
N ILE A 648 6.01 12.18 -55.80
CA ILE A 648 6.09 11.00 -56.67
C ILE A 648 5.02 9.99 -56.21
N GLY A 649 4.14 9.56 -57.12
CA GLY A 649 3.03 8.66 -56.78
C GLY A 649 2.03 9.29 -55.81
N LEU A 650 1.84 10.63 -55.89
CA LEU A 650 1.08 11.43 -54.95
C LEU A 650 -0.36 10.91 -54.77
N LYS A 651 -0.65 10.37 -53.58
CA LYS A 651 -2.00 9.99 -53.11
C LYS A 651 -2.56 10.97 -52.07
N PHE A 652 -1.96 12.16 -51.99
CA PHE A 652 -2.24 13.16 -50.96
C PHE A 652 -2.67 14.47 -51.60
N GLU A 653 -3.83 14.98 -51.20
CA GLU A 653 -4.37 16.25 -51.67
C GLU A 653 -4.15 17.36 -50.63
N ALA A 654 -4.11 18.61 -51.08
CA ALA A 654 -3.98 19.73 -50.16
C ALA A 654 -5.18 19.78 -49.21
N GLY A 655 -4.92 19.94 -47.91
CA GLY A 655 -5.95 19.92 -46.86
C GLY A 655 -6.10 18.56 -46.16
N MET A 656 -5.58 17.48 -46.75
CA MET A 656 -5.48 16.19 -46.05
C MET A 656 -4.59 16.30 -44.82
N TYR A 657 -4.85 15.44 -43.84
CA TYR A 657 -4.10 15.46 -42.58
C TYR A 657 -2.86 14.57 -42.61
N LEU A 658 -1.84 14.98 -41.87
CA LEU A 658 -0.69 14.18 -41.49
C LEU A 658 -0.74 13.89 -40.00
N ILE A 659 -0.15 12.78 -39.59
CA ILE A 659 0.04 12.42 -38.18
C ILE A 659 1.55 12.32 -37.95
N ALA A 660 2.07 13.01 -36.94
CA ALA A 660 3.48 12.96 -36.62
C ALA A 660 3.74 12.96 -35.12
N ASP A 661 4.74 12.18 -34.69
CA ASP A 661 5.27 12.26 -33.34
C ASP A 661 6.04 13.57 -33.14
N VAL A 662 5.83 14.19 -31.98
CA VAL A 662 6.44 15.46 -31.58
C VAL A 662 7.88 15.21 -31.12
N PRO A 663 8.90 15.84 -31.74
CA PRO A 663 10.28 15.68 -31.31
C PRO A 663 10.51 16.18 -29.88
N GLU A 664 11.45 15.55 -29.17
CA GLU A 664 11.88 16.04 -27.86
C GLU A 664 12.41 17.48 -27.98
N ARG A 665 11.97 18.36 -27.06
CA ARG A 665 12.21 19.82 -27.03
C ARG A 665 11.41 20.66 -28.04
N ALA A 666 10.58 20.06 -28.89
CA ALA A 666 9.72 20.85 -29.77
C ALA A 666 8.67 21.61 -28.94
N THR A 667 8.57 22.91 -29.18
CA THR A 667 7.56 23.77 -28.55
C THR A 667 6.51 24.23 -29.55
N ALA A 668 6.83 24.24 -30.86
CA ALA A 668 5.88 24.64 -31.89
C ALA A 668 5.96 23.77 -33.14
N LEU A 669 4.80 23.59 -33.78
CA LEU A 669 4.69 23.08 -35.14
C LEU A 669 4.25 24.23 -36.06
N HIS A 670 5.01 24.44 -37.13
CA HIS A 670 4.69 25.37 -38.21
C HIS A 670 4.40 24.60 -39.48
N PHE A 671 3.23 24.81 -40.09
CA PHE A 671 2.81 24.06 -41.28
C PHE A 671 2.14 24.95 -42.33
N SER A 672 2.36 24.61 -43.59
CA SER A 672 1.79 25.34 -44.73
C SER A 672 0.42 24.79 -45.11
N ILE A 673 -0.54 25.69 -45.33
CA ILE A 673 -1.86 25.37 -45.87
C ILE A 673 -2.08 26.11 -47.19
N LEU A 674 -2.82 25.48 -48.11
CA LEU A 674 -3.24 26.11 -49.36
C LEU A 674 -4.53 26.88 -49.09
N ASN A 675 -4.59 28.16 -49.46
CA ASN A 675 -5.72 29.04 -49.13
C ASN A 675 -7.06 28.59 -49.75
N THR A 676 -7.02 27.78 -50.80
CA THR A 676 -8.20 27.23 -51.50
C THR A 676 -8.57 25.82 -51.07
N ALA A 677 -7.78 25.18 -50.21
CA ALA A 677 -8.06 23.82 -49.72
C ALA A 677 -8.91 23.86 -48.46
N GLU A 678 -9.66 22.79 -48.22
CA GLU A 678 -10.39 22.63 -46.95
C GLU A 678 -9.43 22.46 -45.77
N PHE A 679 -9.85 22.96 -44.61
CA PHE A 679 -9.15 22.80 -43.35
C PHE A 679 -10.08 22.10 -42.36
N ASP A 680 -9.74 20.86 -41.99
CA ASP A 680 -10.48 20.10 -40.98
C ASP A 680 -10.18 20.65 -39.57
N CYS A 681 -9.10 20.18 -38.94
CA CYS A 681 -8.67 20.62 -37.62
C CYS A 681 -7.22 20.18 -37.34
N VAL A 682 -6.63 20.75 -36.30
CA VAL A 682 -5.43 20.22 -35.65
C VAL A 682 -5.86 19.49 -34.37
N VAL A 683 -5.31 18.31 -34.12
CA VAL A 683 -5.61 17.45 -32.95
C VAL A 683 -4.33 17.05 -32.23
#